data_AF-A0AAP2MHY6-F1
#
_entry.id   AF-A0AAP2MHY6-F1
#
_cell.length_a   1.000
_cell.length_b   1.000
_cell.length_c   1.000
_cell.angle_alpha   90.00
_cell.angle_beta   90.00
_cell.angle_gamma   90.00
#
_symmetry.space_group_name_H-M   'P 1'
#
loop_
_entity.id
_entity.type
_entity.pdbx_description
1 polymer ?
#
loop_
_entity_poly.entity_id
_entity_poly.type
_entity_poly.pdbx_seq_one_letter_code
_entity_poly.pdbx_strand_id
1 'polypeptide(L)'
;MNWMAGLTLACQLGLSSAAPAPGEPASASAPALVSPPSNPYFITTPQLQNALTPLRHLPPDGEVVLHASVVTVPDPVETTMGKSFDMAVAAVLSAYQAKGYELDGFAFSWEPRKPDALPTAGVQGTASYDGKHRGMPSLLLFRKDVWREHGKPGAEAARGRELALGAADVAYDLVYLVGDSPSYGVQPRAFAVAAQCALLFNDVRATVSALSPAEPCNRRPSPGSKTLNVIGPSFSGSMQSLAVAIGRLGCGGETCDGSGRPGDLKVNLISPTASVSTNQWIVQHGFVHGIKVEYGSLAWTLDRQMQSLTRYLCDNDLLHERRIVFLAEESTFGRGARDLANRLDDDPPRCPGKGSLRFQVKPFSPNISSIRAEHSRLRKAELAARQQATGSSGRLLELDMASTEAGVDRPPPYQPALSSRSDELMLHRMFDSMRVWGKPDVVVIVATDVRDRLFLLSEVRKALPAALPVMLEMDYLMVHPDYRATSRGAVIVPALDPIVCLRDGEVDACARRRGSDRSNLKQRGEARDKAMRIPFSTDHAANMLRAVHLMVGYRERAAGYRDGGLSEYVMGAMCPGGPCDPKLYVATLAGFASLDEERRSTMVAADSRMALQRPWYLAMALLAIFLFAAGVWMVRGTPGGSVMSNFAGHLVTDSRWLTRWFLARDTTSSDRSRPAPVEDPEAVESLATLGRALLWGLTVIAGVVALVAVVRLGQIGRWGGLDASFDLAHGRDLWAVYCLWGLYACFAIVGVVRLSIAGRRYEVYGRSLDWPDAVQSRRPWLIPVGILLIVVFTFYFTDTRPVSVDARNPWLFAMLALLCSVAFLVTLASHLRQLGRVTLWLSRSIPSVQARKGMKDWPSPQALQETIQTPFNLELRRKDVAALKSRPLRAWILEGRLIIDGNGVYPPHASTFDAWQRQLVAELKLLVVAIRFSAWCALAAPLAVLLAMTAYPPIYERWLRTMSIGLLLASFAIIVVAVLRLEKDPMLGAMFTRHGDDLSFGGALRALWPKFLAMGAVLLPLVLPDVWTALHTLVRSINSLG
;
A
#
# COMPACT_ATOMS: atom_id res chain seq x y z
N MET A 1 -41.42 -6.07 35.74
CA MET A 1 -42.30 -6.26 34.57
C MET A 1 -41.43 -6.48 33.34
N ASN A 2 -41.29 -7.77 33.01
CA ASN A 2 -41.00 -8.47 31.75
C ASN A 2 -40.09 -7.83 30.68
N TRP A 3 -38.83 -8.30 30.57
CA TRP A 3 -38.38 -9.36 29.63
C TRP A 3 -36.85 -9.49 29.73
N MET A 4 -36.36 -10.55 30.39
CA MET A 4 -34.95 -10.96 30.44
C MET A 4 -34.91 -12.49 30.47
N ALA A 5 -34.45 -13.12 29.38
CA ALA A 5 -33.99 -14.51 29.23
C ALA A 5 -33.61 -14.68 27.75
N GLY A 6 -32.57 -15.39 27.32
CA GLY A 6 -31.54 -16.21 27.93
C GLY A 6 -30.74 -16.85 26.79
N LEU A 7 -29.49 -17.31 27.04
CA LEU A 7 -28.86 -18.47 26.38
C LEU A 7 -27.42 -18.64 26.88
N THR A 8 -27.30 -19.50 27.88
CA THR A 8 -26.07 -20.21 28.27
C THR A 8 -26.18 -21.62 27.71
N LEU A 9 -25.23 -22.04 26.86
CA LEU A 9 -25.11 -23.43 26.43
C LEU A 9 -23.73 -23.95 26.84
N ALA A 10 -23.72 -24.88 27.79
CA ALA A 10 -22.57 -25.68 28.18
C ALA A 10 -22.63 -27.02 27.42
N CYS A 11 -21.54 -27.43 26.78
CA CYS A 11 -21.39 -28.77 26.23
C CYS A 11 -20.36 -29.55 27.06
N GLN A 12 -20.84 -30.62 27.67
CA GLN A 12 -20.06 -31.62 28.41
C GLN A 12 -19.29 -32.52 27.41
N LEU A 13 -18.00 -32.73 27.68
CA LEU A 13 -17.17 -33.72 27.00
C LEU A 13 -17.34 -35.08 27.70
N GLY A 14 -17.89 -36.06 26.96
CA GLY A 14 -17.89 -37.46 27.35
C GLY A 14 -16.58 -38.13 26.97
N LEU A 15 -15.85 -38.60 27.99
CA LEU A 15 -14.76 -39.57 27.86
C LEU A 15 -15.37 -40.95 27.58
N SER A 16 -14.85 -41.67 26.59
CA SER A 16 -15.04 -43.12 26.47
C SER A 16 -13.71 -43.78 26.16
N SER A 17 -13.27 -44.58 27.13
CA SER A 17 -12.20 -45.55 27.05
C SER A 17 -12.66 -46.80 26.30
N ALA A 18 -11.84 -47.34 25.40
CA ALA A 18 -11.95 -48.72 24.94
C ALA A 18 -10.57 -49.39 25.02
N ALA A 19 -10.56 -50.55 25.67
CA ALA A 19 -9.42 -51.38 26.05
C ALA A 19 -8.90 -52.24 24.87
N PRO A 20 -7.75 -52.92 25.01
CA PRO A 20 -7.07 -53.63 23.92
C PRO A 20 -7.51 -55.10 23.82
N ALA A 21 -7.29 -55.72 22.66
CA ALA A 21 -7.39 -57.16 22.45
C ALA A 21 -6.29 -57.67 21.49
N PRO A 22 -5.93 -58.98 21.55
CA PRO A 22 -4.56 -59.45 21.29
C PRO A 22 -4.38 -60.30 20.01
N GLY A 23 -3.11 -60.38 19.56
CA GLY A 23 -2.39 -61.62 19.13
C GLY A 23 -2.72 -62.34 17.82
N GLU A 24 -1.84 -62.17 16.82
CA GLU A 24 -1.19 -63.15 15.88
C GLU A 24 -1.98 -64.21 15.07
N PRO A 25 -1.46 -64.86 13.98
CA PRO A 25 -0.08 -64.89 13.46
C PRO A 25 0.08 -64.75 11.91
N ALA A 26 1.36 -64.88 11.49
CA ALA A 26 1.98 -64.81 10.17
C ALA A 26 1.33 -65.55 8.98
N SER A 27 1.47 -64.98 7.77
CA SER A 27 1.50 -65.75 6.52
C SER A 27 2.33 -65.05 5.43
N ALA A 28 2.79 -65.87 4.49
CA ALA A 28 3.99 -65.76 3.69
C ALA A 28 4.00 -64.72 2.55
N SER A 29 5.23 -64.37 2.19
CA SER A 29 5.64 -63.64 0.99
C SER A 29 5.19 -64.30 -0.32
N ALA A 30 4.58 -63.50 -1.20
CA ALA A 30 4.44 -63.77 -2.63
C ALA A 30 4.91 -62.54 -3.44
N PRO A 31 5.56 -62.72 -4.61
CA PRO A 31 6.13 -61.63 -5.38
C PRO A 31 5.02 -60.80 -6.02
N ALA A 32 5.03 -59.49 -5.77
CA ALA A 32 4.07 -58.56 -6.37
C ALA A 32 4.31 -58.48 -7.89
N LEU A 33 3.44 -59.12 -8.67
CA LEU A 33 3.21 -58.71 -10.06
C LEU A 33 2.73 -57.26 -10.05
N VAL A 34 3.47 -56.39 -10.75
CA VAL A 34 3.06 -55.02 -11.03
C VAL A 34 1.84 -55.07 -11.93
N SER A 35 0.65 -55.02 -11.33
CA SER A 35 -0.59 -54.74 -12.07
C SER A 35 -0.46 -53.36 -12.71
N PRO A 36 -0.70 -53.20 -14.03
CA PRO A 36 -0.84 -51.86 -14.60
C PRO A 36 -2.05 -51.20 -13.91
N PRO A 37 -1.95 -49.93 -13.46
CA PRO A 37 -3.08 -49.28 -12.81
C PRO A 37 -4.26 -49.23 -13.78
N SER A 38 -5.31 -49.97 -13.45
CA SER A 38 -6.60 -49.94 -14.13
C SER A 38 -7.24 -48.55 -13.93
N ASN A 39 -7.10 -47.71 -14.96
CA ASN A 39 -7.85 -46.49 -15.29
C ASN A 39 -8.23 -45.50 -14.16
N PRO A 40 -7.65 -44.29 -14.20
CA PRO A 40 -8.34 -43.04 -13.87
C PRO A 40 -8.49 -42.20 -15.13
N TYR A 41 -9.53 -42.43 -15.94
CA TYR A 41 -9.76 -41.69 -17.20
C TYR A 41 -10.17 -40.21 -17.00
N PHE A 42 -10.09 -39.65 -15.79
CA PHE A 42 -10.64 -38.31 -15.51
C PHE A 42 -9.85 -37.40 -14.56
N ILE A 43 -8.65 -37.75 -14.09
CA ILE A 43 -7.84 -36.79 -13.30
C ILE A 43 -6.36 -36.97 -13.63
N THR A 44 -5.68 -35.83 -13.86
CA THR A 44 -4.22 -35.60 -14.00
C THR A 44 -3.63 -35.84 -15.38
N THR A 45 -3.04 -34.79 -15.96
CA THR A 45 -2.11 -34.88 -17.09
C THR A 45 -1.08 -36.00 -16.82
N PRO A 46 -0.90 -36.97 -17.73
CA PRO A 46 -0.06 -38.13 -17.48
C PRO A 46 1.41 -37.72 -17.28
N GLN A 47 1.99 -38.22 -16.19
CA GLN A 47 3.44 -38.18 -16.02
C GLN A 47 4.07 -39.19 -16.99
N LEU A 48 4.85 -38.68 -17.93
CA LEU A 48 5.60 -39.49 -18.89
C LEU A 48 6.74 -40.19 -18.16
N GLN A 49 7.02 -41.45 -18.54
CA GLN A 49 8.06 -42.25 -17.88
C GLN A 49 9.47 -41.71 -18.10
N ASN A 50 9.74 -41.11 -19.27
CA ASN A 50 11.06 -40.62 -19.66
C ASN A 50 10.94 -39.43 -20.63
N ALA A 51 11.65 -38.34 -20.34
CA ALA A 51 11.72 -37.17 -21.21
C ALA A 51 12.31 -37.47 -22.60
N LEU A 52 13.11 -38.54 -22.73
CA LEU A 52 13.76 -38.93 -23.98
C LEU A 52 12.87 -39.77 -24.92
N THR A 53 11.74 -40.29 -24.44
CA THR A 53 10.78 -41.06 -25.25
C THR A 53 9.39 -40.40 -25.20
N PRO A 54 9.28 -39.15 -25.70
CA PRO A 54 8.10 -38.30 -25.53
C PRO A 54 6.85 -38.80 -26.24
N LEU A 55 6.99 -39.66 -27.26
CA LEU A 55 5.89 -40.08 -28.13
C LEU A 55 5.38 -41.49 -27.80
N ARG A 56 5.94 -42.16 -26.78
CA ARG A 56 5.66 -43.57 -26.48
C ARG A 56 4.19 -43.86 -26.14
N HIS A 57 3.48 -42.89 -25.59
CA HIS A 57 2.06 -43.01 -25.24
C HIS A 57 1.11 -42.67 -26.41
N LEU A 58 1.62 -42.19 -27.54
CA LEU A 58 0.82 -41.80 -28.70
C LEU A 58 0.45 -43.02 -29.57
N PRO A 59 -0.71 -42.99 -30.25
CA PRO A 59 -1.11 -44.08 -31.15
C PRO A 59 -0.17 -44.17 -32.36
N PRO A 60 0.29 -45.37 -32.75
CA PRO A 60 1.32 -45.56 -33.77
C PRO A 60 0.91 -45.09 -35.18
N ASP A 61 -0.41 -45.10 -35.46
CA ASP A 61 -0.97 -44.77 -36.78
C ASP A 61 -1.36 -43.29 -36.91
N GLY A 62 -1.18 -42.48 -35.86
CA GLY A 62 -1.49 -41.06 -35.90
C GLY A 62 -0.49 -40.29 -36.77
N GLU A 63 -0.99 -39.50 -37.72
CA GLU A 63 -0.19 -38.45 -38.36
C GLU A 63 -0.05 -37.26 -37.41
N VAL A 64 1.18 -36.85 -37.14
CA VAL A 64 1.48 -35.74 -36.24
C VAL A 64 2.43 -34.74 -36.89
N VAL A 65 2.24 -33.46 -36.56
CA VAL A 65 3.24 -32.42 -36.78
C VAL A 65 3.93 -32.15 -35.46
N LEU A 66 5.25 -32.29 -35.43
CA LEU A 66 6.06 -32.06 -34.25
C LEU A 66 6.85 -30.77 -34.39
N HIS A 67 6.83 -29.99 -33.32
CA HIS A 67 7.80 -28.93 -33.09
C HIS A 67 8.51 -29.17 -31.77
N ALA A 68 9.69 -28.58 -31.63
CA ALA A 68 10.44 -28.70 -30.39
C ALA A 68 11.25 -27.45 -30.08
N SER A 69 11.32 -27.12 -28.79
CA SER A 69 12.04 -25.97 -28.26
C SER A 69 12.79 -26.35 -26.98
N VAL A 70 13.91 -25.70 -26.74
CA VAL A 70 14.66 -25.80 -25.48
C VAL A 70 14.42 -24.54 -24.66
N VAL A 71 13.94 -24.69 -23.43
CA VAL A 71 13.69 -23.59 -22.50
C VAL A 71 14.62 -23.74 -21.30
N THR A 72 15.39 -22.71 -21.00
CA THR A 72 16.14 -22.67 -19.75
C THR A 72 15.26 -22.10 -18.65
N VAL A 73 15.30 -22.69 -17.46
CA VAL A 73 14.56 -22.23 -16.27
C VAL A 73 15.47 -22.25 -15.05
N PRO A 74 15.26 -21.39 -14.05
CA PRO A 74 16.02 -21.43 -12.81
C PRO A 74 16.01 -22.84 -12.20
N ASP A 75 17.17 -23.39 -11.86
CA ASP A 75 17.22 -24.75 -11.29
C ASP A 75 16.62 -24.76 -9.86
N PRO A 76 15.49 -25.45 -9.61
CA PRO A 76 14.81 -25.41 -8.32
C PRO A 76 15.52 -26.21 -7.22
N VAL A 77 16.49 -27.07 -7.58
CA VAL A 77 17.23 -27.92 -6.63
C VAL A 77 18.56 -27.26 -6.28
N GLU A 78 19.29 -26.78 -7.28
CA GLU A 78 20.61 -26.19 -7.08
C GLU A 78 20.54 -24.71 -6.70
N THR A 79 19.51 -24.00 -7.16
CA THR A 79 19.33 -22.58 -6.79
C THR A 79 18.38 -22.42 -5.62
N THR A 80 18.45 -21.24 -4.99
CA THR A 80 17.46 -20.82 -3.98
C THR A 80 16.18 -20.28 -4.62
N MET A 81 16.03 -20.40 -5.95
CA MET A 81 15.01 -19.72 -6.75
C MET A 81 13.86 -20.65 -7.17
N GLY A 82 13.44 -21.58 -6.30
CA GLY A 82 12.29 -22.45 -6.54
C GLY A 82 11.02 -21.69 -6.92
N LYS A 83 10.74 -20.54 -6.28
CA LYS A 83 9.64 -19.64 -6.67
C LYS A 83 9.77 -19.19 -8.13
N SER A 84 10.97 -18.81 -8.58
CA SER A 84 11.19 -18.34 -9.95
C SER A 84 11.02 -19.47 -10.96
N PHE A 85 11.44 -20.69 -10.63
CA PHE A 85 11.15 -21.90 -11.41
C PHE A 85 9.64 -22.10 -11.59
N ASP A 86 8.87 -22.12 -10.49
CA ASP A 86 7.42 -22.35 -10.53
C ASP A 86 6.72 -21.28 -11.39
N MET A 87 7.11 -20.02 -11.22
CA MET A 87 6.57 -18.91 -12.00
C MET A 87 6.93 -19.01 -13.49
N ALA A 88 8.15 -19.44 -13.83
CA ALA A 88 8.59 -19.63 -15.21
C ALA A 88 7.82 -20.78 -15.87
N VAL A 89 7.68 -21.93 -15.21
CA VAL A 89 6.91 -23.08 -15.71
C VAL A 89 5.43 -22.71 -15.88
N ALA A 90 4.83 -22.03 -14.91
CA ALA A 90 3.45 -21.54 -15.01
C ALA A 90 3.25 -20.56 -16.19
N ALA A 91 4.24 -19.69 -16.44
CA ALA A 91 4.22 -18.79 -17.59
C ALA A 91 4.33 -19.52 -18.93
N VAL A 92 5.16 -20.56 -19.02
CA VAL A 92 5.26 -21.44 -20.20
C VAL A 92 3.91 -22.11 -20.47
N LEU A 93 3.31 -22.73 -19.45
CA LEU A 93 1.99 -23.37 -19.56
C LEU A 93 0.93 -22.39 -20.05
N SER A 94 0.90 -21.19 -19.45
CA SER A 94 -0.05 -20.13 -19.81
C SER A 94 0.14 -19.63 -21.24
N ALA A 95 1.38 -19.55 -21.73
CA ALA A 95 1.69 -19.14 -23.10
C ALA A 95 1.15 -20.15 -24.13
N TYR A 96 1.35 -21.44 -23.89
CA TYR A 96 0.84 -22.50 -24.76
C TYR A 96 -0.69 -22.55 -24.75
N GLN A 97 -1.31 -22.45 -23.56
CA GLN A 97 -2.77 -22.34 -23.45
C GLN A 97 -3.33 -21.13 -24.22
N ALA A 98 -2.64 -19.99 -24.17
CA ALA A 98 -3.02 -18.80 -24.93
C ALA A 98 -2.91 -18.97 -26.45
N LYS A 99 -2.06 -19.90 -26.92
CA LYS A 99 -1.94 -20.32 -28.33
C LYS A 99 -2.87 -21.49 -28.71
N GLY A 100 -3.75 -21.91 -27.81
CA GLY A 100 -4.71 -22.99 -28.07
C GLY A 100 -4.12 -24.40 -27.93
N TYR A 101 -2.95 -24.53 -27.30
CA TYR A 101 -2.39 -25.83 -26.94
C TYR A 101 -2.87 -26.27 -25.56
N GLU A 102 -3.00 -27.58 -25.38
CA GLU A 102 -3.31 -28.26 -24.12
C GLU A 102 -2.08 -29.05 -23.65
N LEU A 103 -1.86 -29.14 -22.33
CA LEU A 103 -0.78 -29.96 -21.79
C LEU A 103 -1.18 -31.44 -21.82
N ASP A 104 -0.51 -32.23 -22.67
CA ASP A 104 -0.80 -33.65 -22.90
C ASP A 104 0.05 -34.57 -22.02
N GLY A 105 1.26 -34.14 -21.61
CA GLY A 105 2.13 -34.93 -20.73
C GLY A 105 3.32 -34.12 -20.20
N PHE A 106 3.95 -34.60 -19.13
CA PHE A 106 5.19 -34.00 -18.61
C PHE A 106 6.15 -35.05 -18.00
N ALA A 107 7.45 -34.78 -18.04
CA ALA A 107 8.48 -35.56 -17.35
C ALA A 107 9.49 -34.61 -16.70
N PHE A 108 9.51 -34.52 -15.37
CA PHE A 108 10.53 -33.74 -14.67
C PHE A 108 11.71 -34.60 -14.24
N SER A 109 12.92 -34.13 -14.53
CA SER A 109 14.19 -34.66 -14.05
C SER A 109 14.51 -34.20 -12.62
N TRP A 110 13.86 -33.13 -12.16
CA TRP A 110 13.94 -32.69 -10.77
C TRP A 110 12.99 -33.51 -9.90
N GLU A 111 13.49 -34.02 -8.78
CA GLU A 111 12.66 -34.73 -7.82
C GLU A 111 11.94 -33.72 -6.91
N PRO A 112 10.60 -33.82 -6.74
CA PRO A 112 9.89 -32.99 -5.79
C PRO A 112 10.46 -33.16 -4.39
N ARG A 113 10.72 -32.05 -3.69
CA ARG A 113 11.20 -32.13 -2.31
C ARG A 113 10.13 -32.79 -1.43
N LYS A 114 10.54 -33.76 -0.62
CA LYS A 114 9.65 -34.41 0.35
C LYS A 114 9.31 -33.40 1.46
N PRO A 115 8.04 -33.04 1.69
CA PRO A 115 7.65 -32.00 2.64
C PRO A 115 7.96 -32.34 4.11
N ASP A 116 8.11 -33.63 4.45
CA ASP A 116 8.20 -34.13 5.83
C ASP A 116 9.62 -34.54 6.28
N ALA A 117 10.67 -34.17 5.53
CA ALA A 117 12.03 -34.38 6.02
C ALA A 117 12.30 -33.42 7.19
N LEU A 118 11.97 -33.87 8.40
CA LEU A 118 12.23 -33.17 9.66
C LEU A 118 13.69 -32.64 9.64
N PRO A 119 13.91 -31.35 9.96
CA PRO A 119 15.24 -30.75 10.04
C PRO A 119 16.00 -31.22 11.31
N THR A 120 15.84 -32.49 11.68
CA THR A 120 16.45 -33.09 12.87
C THR A 120 17.96 -33.15 12.69
N ALA A 121 18.61 -32.17 13.30
CA ALA A 121 19.98 -32.15 13.81
C ALA A 121 21.09 -32.61 12.86
N GLY A 122 21.72 -31.61 12.20
CA GLY A 122 23.09 -31.72 11.72
C GLY A 122 23.22 -31.83 10.21
N VAL A 123 23.71 -30.74 9.63
CA VAL A 123 24.38 -30.43 8.35
C VAL A 123 25.03 -31.57 7.51
N GLN A 124 24.92 -32.86 7.84
CA GLN A 124 25.46 -33.95 7.03
C GLN A 124 24.40 -34.59 6.13
N GLY A 125 24.26 -33.99 4.95
CA GLY A 125 23.72 -34.63 3.76
C GLY A 125 23.39 -33.54 2.75
N THR A 126 24.06 -33.33 1.62
CA THR A 126 24.56 -34.35 0.67
C THR A 126 23.81 -35.68 0.72
N ALA A 127 22.55 -35.67 1.16
CA ALA A 127 21.58 -36.64 0.70
C ALA A 127 21.66 -36.51 -0.81
N SER A 128 22.25 -37.53 -1.42
CA SER A 128 22.63 -37.61 -2.81
C SER A 128 21.42 -37.24 -3.66
N TYR A 129 21.25 -35.96 -3.99
CA TYR A 129 20.38 -35.57 -5.07
C TYR A 129 20.91 -36.32 -6.27
N ASP A 130 20.15 -37.29 -6.73
CA ASP A 130 20.49 -38.08 -7.90
C ASP A 130 20.70 -37.06 -9.02
N GLY A 131 21.94 -36.88 -9.47
CA GLY A 131 22.37 -35.81 -10.38
C GLY A 131 21.75 -35.92 -11.78
N LYS A 132 20.63 -36.65 -11.91
CA LYS A 132 19.79 -36.85 -13.08
C LYS A 132 19.47 -35.53 -13.77
N HIS A 133 19.07 -34.48 -13.04
CA HIS A 133 18.73 -33.18 -13.65
C HIS A 133 19.91 -32.47 -14.32
N ARG A 134 21.16 -32.81 -13.96
CA ARG A 134 22.35 -32.30 -14.67
C ARG A 134 22.57 -32.99 -16.01
N GLY A 135 22.18 -34.25 -16.12
CA GLY A 135 22.42 -35.11 -17.28
C GLY A 135 21.23 -35.25 -18.22
N MET A 136 20.00 -35.13 -17.71
CA MET A 136 18.76 -35.32 -18.44
C MET A 136 17.90 -34.06 -18.35
N PRO A 137 17.32 -33.60 -19.47
CA PRO A 137 16.36 -32.51 -19.45
C PRO A 137 15.01 -32.98 -18.91
N SER A 138 14.19 -32.02 -18.49
CA SER A 138 12.76 -32.23 -18.30
C SER A 138 12.00 -31.96 -19.59
N LEU A 139 10.73 -32.36 -19.65
CA LEU A 139 9.87 -32.21 -20.82
C LEU A 139 8.47 -31.78 -20.41
N LEU A 140 7.91 -30.82 -21.15
CA LEU A 140 6.47 -30.56 -21.23
C LEU A 140 6.03 -30.87 -22.66
N LEU A 141 4.98 -31.69 -22.81
CA LEU A 141 4.40 -32.05 -24.10
C LEU A 141 3.05 -31.34 -24.25
N PHE A 142 2.95 -30.51 -25.27
CA PHE A 142 1.74 -29.77 -25.61
C PHE A 142 1.09 -30.34 -26.86
N ARG A 143 -0.24 -30.46 -26.87
CA ARG A 143 -1.05 -30.91 -28.00
C ARG A 143 -1.95 -29.79 -28.50
N LYS A 144 -2.08 -29.63 -29.80
CA LYS A 144 -3.04 -28.74 -30.46
C LYS A 144 -3.87 -29.55 -31.45
N ASP A 145 -5.17 -29.59 -31.20
CA ASP A 145 -6.15 -30.27 -32.04
C ASP A 145 -6.53 -29.37 -33.24
N VAL A 146 -5.78 -29.47 -34.35
CA VAL A 146 -5.91 -28.60 -35.53
C VAL A 146 -7.32 -28.70 -36.14
N TRP A 147 -7.90 -29.90 -36.13
CA TRP A 147 -9.24 -30.16 -36.65
C TRP A 147 -10.35 -29.30 -36.00
N ARG A 148 -10.15 -28.82 -34.77
CA ARG A 148 -11.11 -27.95 -34.07
C ARG A 148 -11.12 -26.52 -34.59
N GLU A 149 -10.07 -26.09 -35.28
CA GLU A 149 -9.95 -24.73 -35.82
C GLU A 149 -10.70 -24.57 -37.15
N HIS A 150 -10.86 -25.65 -37.92
CA HIS A 150 -11.53 -25.65 -39.24
C HIS A 150 -13.02 -25.29 -39.21
N GLY A 151 -13.69 -25.34 -38.05
CA GLY A 151 -15.11 -25.03 -37.90
C GLY A 151 -15.44 -23.55 -37.57
N LYS A 152 -14.43 -22.69 -37.36
CA LYS A 152 -14.66 -21.30 -36.94
C LYS A 152 -14.96 -20.39 -38.14
N PRO A 153 -16.02 -19.55 -38.11
CA PRO A 153 -16.30 -18.58 -39.17
C PRO A 153 -15.13 -17.59 -39.32
N GLY A 154 -14.56 -17.49 -40.53
CA GLY A 154 -13.32 -16.76 -40.82
C GLY A 154 -12.10 -17.65 -41.13
N ALA A 155 -12.20 -18.97 -40.88
CA ALA A 155 -11.16 -19.95 -41.19
C ALA A 155 -10.88 -20.10 -42.69
N GLU A 156 -11.78 -19.66 -43.58
CA GLU A 156 -11.58 -19.74 -45.04
C GLU A 156 -10.38 -18.91 -45.54
N ALA A 157 -10.06 -17.78 -44.87
CA ALA A 157 -8.87 -16.99 -45.18
C ALA A 157 -7.57 -17.64 -44.67
N ALA A 158 -7.65 -18.39 -43.56
CA ALA A 158 -6.53 -19.19 -43.04
C ALA A 158 -6.31 -20.48 -43.86
N ARG A 159 -7.40 -21.03 -44.43
CA ARG A 159 -7.42 -22.24 -45.27
C ARG A 159 -6.46 -22.17 -46.46
N GLY A 160 -6.30 -20.99 -47.09
CA GLY A 160 -5.35 -20.80 -48.18
C GLY A 160 -3.88 -21.01 -47.79
N ARG A 161 -3.55 -20.83 -46.49
CA ARG A 161 -2.22 -21.11 -45.91
C ARG A 161 -2.11 -22.54 -45.37
N GLU A 162 -3.21 -23.08 -44.83
CA GLU A 162 -3.27 -24.41 -44.23
C GLU A 162 -3.31 -25.55 -45.26
N LEU A 163 -3.82 -25.30 -46.47
CA LEU A 163 -3.81 -26.27 -47.58
C LEU A 163 -2.39 -26.67 -48.02
N ALA A 164 -1.35 -25.92 -47.64
CA ALA A 164 0.04 -26.29 -47.85
C ALA A 164 0.60 -27.26 -46.78
N LEU A 165 -0.07 -27.39 -45.63
CA LEU A 165 0.39 -28.19 -44.48
C LEU A 165 -0.19 -29.60 -44.42
N GLY A 166 -1.15 -29.95 -45.29
CA GLY A 166 -1.79 -31.27 -45.38
C GLY A 166 -2.58 -31.69 -44.13
N ALA A 167 -3.38 -32.74 -44.25
CA ALA A 167 -4.41 -33.16 -43.29
C ALA A 167 -3.90 -33.79 -41.98
N ALA A 168 -2.91 -33.19 -41.32
CA ALA A 168 -2.55 -33.63 -39.97
C ALA A 168 -3.59 -33.14 -38.97
N ASP A 169 -4.28 -34.07 -38.31
CA ASP A 169 -5.34 -33.75 -37.36
C ASP A 169 -4.81 -33.11 -36.05
N VAL A 170 -3.56 -33.38 -35.70
CA VAL A 170 -2.96 -33.00 -34.41
C VAL A 170 -1.51 -32.50 -34.57
N ALA A 171 -1.20 -31.38 -33.92
CA ALA A 171 0.15 -30.87 -33.78
C ALA A 171 0.62 -30.99 -32.33
N TYR A 172 1.89 -31.33 -32.12
CA TYR A 172 2.52 -31.38 -30.80
C TYR A 172 3.71 -30.43 -30.71
N ASP A 173 3.91 -29.83 -29.55
CA ASP A 173 5.11 -29.04 -29.22
C ASP A 173 5.82 -29.64 -28.01
N LEU A 174 7.08 -30.02 -28.22
CA LEU A 174 7.94 -30.64 -27.24
C LEU A 174 8.85 -29.58 -26.62
N VAL A 175 8.61 -29.27 -25.35
CA VAL A 175 9.32 -28.20 -24.64
C VAL A 175 10.26 -28.82 -23.62
N TYR A 176 11.53 -28.88 -23.98
CA TYR A 176 12.57 -29.41 -23.11
C TYR A 176 13.04 -28.33 -22.12
N LEU A 177 12.89 -28.59 -20.82
CA LEU A 177 13.34 -27.68 -19.77
C LEU A 177 14.73 -28.06 -19.28
N VAL A 178 15.60 -27.05 -19.15
CA VAL A 178 16.98 -27.20 -18.70
C VAL A 178 17.24 -26.22 -17.55
N GLY A 179 17.82 -26.72 -16.46
CA GLY A 179 18.20 -25.87 -15.33
C GLY A 179 19.29 -24.88 -15.71
N ASP A 180 19.14 -23.63 -15.27
CA ASP A 180 20.20 -22.64 -15.25
C ASP A 180 20.35 -21.99 -13.88
N SER A 181 21.55 -21.47 -13.60
CA SER A 181 21.90 -20.81 -12.34
C SER A 181 22.76 -19.57 -12.60
N PRO A 182 22.63 -18.51 -11.79
CA PRO A 182 23.48 -17.34 -11.91
C PRO A 182 24.97 -17.60 -11.70
N SER A 183 25.36 -18.71 -11.03
CA SER A 183 26.74 -19.03 -10.68
C SER A 183 27.43 -19.96 -11.69
N TYR A 184 26.82 -21.09 -12.04
CA TYR A 184 27.42 -22.07 -12.96
C TYR A 184 26.88 -22.01 -14.40
N GLY A 185 25.80 -21.24 -14.64
CA GLY A 185 25.19 -21.09 -15.95
C GLY A 185 24.19 -22.19 -16.29
N VAL A 186 24.05 -22.53 -17.58
CA VAL A 186 23.16 -23.59 -18.09
C VAL A 186 23.79 -24.96 -17.88
N GLN A 187 23.01 -25.96 -17.46
CA GLN A 187 23.46 -27.35 -17.35
C GLN A 187 23.87 -27.91 -18.72
N PRO A 188 25.17 -28.12 -19.00
CA PRO A 188 25.64 -28.35 -20.37
C PRO A 188 25.25 -29.72 -20.94
N ARG A 189 25.20 -30.76 -20.10
CA ARG A 189 24.84 -32.12 -20.53
C ARG A 189 23.35 -32.24 -20.81
N ALA A 190 22.51 -31.79 -19.87
CA ALA A 190 21.06 -31.71 -20.07
C ALA A 190 20.69 -30.85 -21.29
N PHE A 191 21.37 -29.71 -21.50
CA PHE A 191 21.18 -28.88 -22.69
C PHE A 191 21.54 -29.61 -23.98
N ALA A 192 22.70 -30.28 -24.03
CA ALA A 192 23.13 -31.02 -25.22
C ALA A 192 22.11 -32.09 -25.61
N VAL A 193 21.59 -32.83 -24.63
CA VAL A 193 20.56 -33.86 -24.84
C VAL A 193 19.23 -33.22 -25.28
N ALA A 194 18.78 -32.15 -24.64
CA ALA A 194 17.58 -31.41 -25.02
C ALA A 194 17.66 -30.89 -26.46
N ALA A 195 18.80 -30.31 -26.83
CA ALA A 195 19.01 -29.74 -28.15
C ALA A 195 19.08 -30.83 -29.24
N GLN A 196 19.69 -31.99 -28.97
CA GLN A 196 19.66 -33.13 -29.90
C GLN A 196 18.23 -33.63 -30.14
N CYS A 197 17.46 -33.80 -29.07
CA CYS A 197 16.05 -34.17 -29.18
C CYS A 197 15.23 -33.11 -29.91
N ALA A 198 15.46 -31.84 -29.63
CA ALA A 198 14.77 -30.74 -30.31
C ALA A 198 15.12 -30.69 -31.81
N LEU A 199 16.38 -30.88 -32.18
CA LEU A 199 16.81 -30.95 -33.58
C LEU A 199 16.23 -32.15 -34.35
N LEU A 200 15.98 -33.26 -33.63
CA LEU A 200 15.36 -34.45 -34.19
C LEU A 200 13.88 -34.23 -34.50
N PHE A 201 13.14 -33.59 -33.59
CA PHE A 201 11.68 -33.44 -33.69
C PHE A 201 11.19 -32.11 -34.26
N ASN A 202 12.02 -31.07 -34.31
CA ASN A 202 11.56 -29.76 -34.76
C ASN A 202 11.23 -29.75 -36.26
N ASP A 203 10.02 -29.30 -36.58
CA ASP A 203 9.45 -29.19 -37.92
C ASP A 203 9.37 -30.53 -38.66
N VAL A 204 9.10 -31.61 -37.91
CA VAL A 204 8.92 -32.96 -38.46
C VAL A 204 7.45 -33.28 -38.63
N ARG A 205 7.09 -33.82 -39.80
CA ARG A 205 5.77 -34.39 -40.07
C ARG A 205 5.92 -35.85 -40.46
N ALA A 206 5.33 -36.74 -39.68
CA ALA A 206 5.41 -38.18 -39.90
C ALA A 206 4.29 -38.90 -39.15
N THR A 207 4.08 -40.19 -39.46
CA THR A 207 3.33 -41.08 -38.58
C THR A 207 4.14 -41.35 -37.31
N VAL A 208 3.47 -41.49 -36.17
CA VAL A 208 4.14 -41.78 -34.88
C VAL A 208 5.05 -43.01 -34.98
N SER A 209 4.61 -44.06 -35.68
CA SER A 209 5.41 -45.27 -35.93
C SER A 209 6.73 -45.01 -36.67
N ALA A 210 6.76 -44.06 -37.62
CA ALA A 210 7.97 -43.70 -38.36
C ALA A 210 9.01 -42.93 -37.52
N LEU A 211 8.60 -42.41 -36.35
CA LEU A 211 9.45 -41.65 -35.43
C LEU A 211 10.11 -42.51 -34.36
N SER A 212 9.95 -43.84 -34.43
CA SER A 212 10.48 -44.80 -33.45
C SER A 212 10.17 -44.38 -31.99
N PRO A 213 8.89 -44.35 -31.58
CA PRO A 213 8.46 -43.69 -30.34
C PRO A 213 9.01 -44.32 -29.05
N ALA A 214 9.53 -45.54 -29.13
CA ALA A 214 10.18 -46.26 -28.03
C ALA A 214 11.69 -45.96 -27.89
N GLU A 215 12.31 -45.35 -28.91
CA GLU A 215 13.73 -45.07 -28.93
C GLU A 215 14.04 -43.71 -28.30
N PRO A 216 15.13 -43.58 -27.51
CA PRO A 216 15.49 -42.31 -26.92
C PRO A 216 15.96 -41.32 -27.99
N CYS A 217 15.50 -40.07 -27.90
CA CYS A 217 15.78 -39.01 -28.88
C CYS A 217 17.18 -38.39 -28.79
N ASN A 218 18.04 -38.85 -27.87
CA ASN A 218 19.41 -38.35 -27.67
C ASN A 218 20.41 -38.87 -28.72
N ARG A 219 19.93 -39.09 -29.94
CA ARG A 219 20.70 -39.56 -31.09
C ARG A 219 21.11 -38.38 -31.94
N ARG A 220 22.15 -38.57 -32.74
CA ARG A 220 22.59 -37.52 -33.66
C ARG A 220 21.51 -37.27 -34.72
N PRO A 221 21.11 -36.01 -34.96
CA PRO A 221 20.17 -35.69 -36.02
C PRO A 221 20.80 -36.01 -37.39
N SER A 222 19.95 -36.37 -38.36
CA SER A 222 20.39 -36.57 -39.74
C SER A 222 21.03 -35.29 -40.32
N PRO A 223 22.05 -35.42 -41.19
CA PRO A 223 22.69 -34.27 -41.82
C PRO A 223 21.69 -33.45 -42.64
N GLY A 224 21.79 -32.13 -42.56
CA GLY A 224 20.93 -31.17 -43.27
C GLY A 224 20.72 -29.90 -42.47
N SER A 225 20.18 -28.86 -43.11
CA SER A 225 19.89 -27.59 -42.44
C SER A 225 18.83 -27.80 -41.36
N LYS A 226 19.17 -27.47 -40.12
CA LYS A 226 18.31 -27.64 -38.95
C LYS A 226 18.21 -26.34 -38.17
N THR A 227 17.03 -26.11 -37.60
CA THR A 227 16.76 -24.95 -36.74
C THR A 227 16.55 -25.42 -35.31
N LEU A 228 17.28 -24.83 -34.37
CA LEU A 228 17.11 -25.00 -32.92
C LEU A 228 16.46 -23.75 -32.34
N ASN A 229 15.29 -23.91 -31.71
CA ASN A 229 14.62 -22.82 -31.01
C ASN A 229 14.98 -22.88 -29.52
N VAL A 230 15.53 -21.80 -28.98
CA VAL A 230 15.96 -21.69 -27.59
C VAL A 230 15.30 -20.48 -26.94
N ILE A 231 14.67 -20.69 -25.79
CA ILE A 231 14.11 -19.65 -24.94
C ILE A 231 14.95 -19.60 -23.66
N GLY A 232 15.81 -18.61 -23.55
CA GLY A 232 16.81 -18.52 -22.50
C GLY A 232 18.00 -17.61 -22.83
N PRO A 233 18.97 -17.49 -21.92
CA PRO A 233 18.93 -17.99 -20.55
C PRO A 233 17.95 -17.18 -19.66
N SER A 234 17.62 -17.72 -18.48
CA SER A 234 16.89 -16.99 -17.43
C SER A 234 17.78 -15.93 -16.80
N PHE A 235 19.06 -16.26 -16.58
CA PHE A 235 20.05 -15.35 -16.00
C PHE A 235 21.04 -14.84 -17.04
N SER A 236 21.38 -13.55 -16.97
CA SER A 236 22.40 -12.95 -17.83
C SER A 236 23.75 -13.66 -17.73
N GLY A 237 24.12 -14.16 -16.55
CA GLY A 237 25.37 -14.92 -16.36
C GLY A 237 25.46 -16.21 -17.13
N SER A 238 24.33 -16.85 -17.40
CA SER A 238 24.30 -18.14 -18.09
C SER A 238 24.58 -18.00 -19.59
N MET A 239 24.62 -16.79 -20.16
CA MET A 239 24.77 -16.58 -21.60
C MET A 239 26.08 -17.16 -22.15
N GLN A 240 27.19 -17.02 -21.41
CA GLN A 240 28.48 -17.58 -21.83
C GLN A 240 28.45 -19.11 -21.84
N SER A 241 27.90 -19.74 -20.80
CA SER A 241 27.76 -21.20 -20.74
C SER A 241 26.83 -21.73 -21.83
N LEU A 242 25.78 -20.98 -22.17
CA LEU A 242 24.89 -21.30 -23.28
C LEU A 242 25.61 -21.23 -24.62
N ALA A 243 26.44 -20.19 -24.84
CA ALA A 243 27.26 -20.07 -26.05
C ALA A 243 28.22 -21.27 -26.21
N VAL A 244 28.84 -21.71 -25.12
CA VAL A 244 29.69 -22.92 -25.12
C VAL A 244 28.87 -24.17 -25.42
N ALA A 245 27.68 -24.32 -24.82
CA ALA A 245 26.81 -25.47 -25.04
C ALA A 245 26.30 -25.54 -26.49
N ILE A 246 25.93 -24.40 -27.09
CA ILE A 246 25.56 -24.29 -28.50
C ILE A 246 26.74 -24.62 -29.40
N GLY A 247 27.92 -24.07 -29.12
CA GLY A 247 29.15 -24.34 -29.88
C GLY A 247 29.48 -25.83 -29.97
N ARG A 248 29.31 -26.55 -28.86
CA ARG A 248 29.54 -28.01 -28.81
C ARG A 248 28.57 -28.81 -29.67
N LEU A 249 27.36 -28.31 -29.96
CA LEU A 249 26.43 -28.99 -30.86
C LEU A 249 26.91 -28.98 -32.31
N GLY A 250 27.69 -27.96 -32.70
CA GLY A 250 28.32 -27.88 -34.02
C GLY A 250 29.49 -28.84 -34.20
N CYS A 251 30.03 -29.41 -33.12
CA CYS A 251 31.14 -30.36 -33.18
C CYS A 251 30.60 -31.79 -33.27
N GLY A 252 30.90 -32.50 -34.36
CA GLY A 252 30.47 -33.88 -34.60
C GLY A 252 31.14 -34.95 -33.70
N GLY A 253 31.74 -34.58 -32.57
CA GLY A 253 32.52 -35.45 -31.68
C GLY A 253 32.99 -34.75 -30.39
N GLU A 254 33.70 -35.48 -29.52
CA GLU A 254 34.35 -34.89 -28.33
C GLU A 254 35.48 -33.91 -28.71
N THR A 255 36.07 -34.09 -29.89
CA THR A 255 37.04 -33.18 -30.49
C THR A 255 36.38 -32.38 -31.61
N CYS A 256 36.46 -31.05 -31.51
CA CYS A 256 36.08 -30.14 -32.60
C CYS A 256 37.19 -30.14 -33.67
N ASP A 257 37.44 -31.30 -34.29
CA ASP A 257 38.38 -31.39 -35.40
C ASP A 257 37.69 -30.71 -36.60
N GLY A 258 38.27 -29.62 -37.10
CA GLY A 258 37.67 -28.63 -38.04
C GLY A 258 37.17 -29.14 -39.41
N SER A 259 36.88 -30.43 -39.53
CA SER A 259 36.27 -31.11 -40.67
C SER A 259 34.73 -31.13 -40.66
N GLY A 260 34.08 -30.84 -39.52
CA GLY A 260 32.62 -30.74 -39.44
C GLY A 260 32.11 -29.49 -40.16
N ARG A 261 31.32 -29.65 -41.23
CA ARG A 261 30.79 -28.55 -42.05
C ARG A 261 30.01 -27.54 -41.18
N PRO A 262 30.57 -26.35 -40.92
CA PRO A 262 30.02 -25.37 -39.97
C PRO A 262 28.95 -24.48 -40.63
N GLY A 263 27.93 -25.07 -41.27
CA GLY A 263 26.98 -24.33 -42.10
C GLY A 263 25.50 -24.62 -41.88
N ASP A 264 25.15 -25.76 -41.29
CA ASP A 264 23.79 -26.27 -41.37
C ASP A 264 22.91 -25.98 -40.14
N LEU A 265 23.48 -25.51 -39.02
CA LEU A 265 22.72 -25.23 -37.80
C LEU A 265 22.35 -23.74 -37.67
N LYS A 266 21.05 -23.46 -37.67
CA LYS A 266 20.47 -22.16 -37.31
C LYS A 266 19.93 -22.22 -35.88
N VAL A 267 20.25 -21.23 -35.05
CA VAL A 267 19.74 -21.12 -33.67
C VAL A 267 18.93 -19.84 -33.52
N ASN A 268 17.65 -19.98 -33.19
CA ASN A 268 16.77 -18.87 -32.82
C ASN A 268 16.76 -18.75 -31.30
N LEU A 269 17.31 -17.67 -30.75
CA LEU A 269 17.47 -17.47 -29.32
C LEU A 269 16.64 -16.25 -28.85
N ILE A 270 15.67 -16.47 -27.96
CA ILE A 270 14.97 -15.39 -27.26
C ILE A 270 15.28 -15.45 -25.78
N SER A 271 15.85 -14.37 -25.22
CA SER A 271 16.01 -14.28 -23.77
C SER A 271 14.86 -13.49 -23.12
N PRO A 272 14.18 -14.06 -22.10
CA PRO A 272 13.12 -13.38 -21.38
C PRO A 272 13.63 -12.30 -20.42
N THR A 273 14.75 -12.55 -19.73
CA THR A 273 15.19 -11.72 -18.58
C THR A 273 16.66 -11.34 -18.55
N ALA A 274 17.46 -11.75 -19.52
CA ALA A 274 18.89 -11.43 -19.53
C ALA A 274 19.13 -9.96 -19.94
N SER A 275 19.22 -9.05 -18.95
CA SER A 275 19.30 -7.60 -19.10
C SER A 275 20.71 -7.01 -19.26
N VAL A 276 21.78 -7.81 -19.17
CA VAL A 276 23.15 -7.31 -19.38
C VAL A 276 23.39 -7.07 -20.87
N SER A 277 23.90 -5.88 -21.24
CA SER A 277 24.05 -5.48 -22.64
C SER A 277 25.05 -6.32 -23.44
N THR A 278 26.05 -6.92 -22.79
CA THR A 278 27.03 -7.81 -23.43
C THR A 278 26.42 -9.11 -23.98
N ASN A 279 25.19 -9.46 -23.58
CA ASN A 279 24.50 -10.66 -24.08
C ASN A 279 24.26 -10.62 -25.58
N GLN A 280 24.13 -9.43 -26.18
CA GLN A 280 23.97 -9.28 -27.63
C GLN A 280 25.18 -9.80 -28.41
N TRP A 281 26.35 -9.88 -27.76
CA TRP A 281 27.59 -10.36 -28.39
C TRP A 281 27.65 -11.89 -28.51
N ILE A 282 26.64 -12.63 -28.03
CA ILE A 282 26.58 -14.09 -28.26
C ILE A 282 26.66 -14.44 -29.75
N VAL A 283 26.07 -13.62 -30.63
CA VAL A 283 26.07 -13.83 -32.09
C VAL A 283 27.48 -13.82 -32.68
N GLN A 284 28.41 -13.11 -32.03
CA GLN A 284 29.81 -12.97 -32.47
C GLN A 284 30.77 -13.79 -31.59
N HIS A 285 30.25 -14.58 -30.64
CA HIS A 285 31.09 -15.27 -29.68
C HIS A 285 31.90 -16.38 -30.36
N GLY A 286 33.19 -16.47 -30.06
CA GLY A 286 34.08 -17.46 -30.68
C GLY A 286 33.66 -18.93 -30.53
N PHE A 287 32.83 -19.27 -29.54
CA PHE A 287 32.33 -20.64 -29.36
C PHE A 287 31.21 -21.00 -30.34
N VAL A 288 30.45 -20.03 -30.85
CA VAL A 288 29.38 -20.28 -31.82
C VAL A 288 29.83 -20.03 -33.27
N HIS A 289 31.14 -19.98 -33.51
CA HIS A 289 31.69 -19.79 -34.85
C HIS A 289 31.21 -20.92 -35.77
N GLY A 290 30.58 -20.57 -36.89
CA GLY A 290 29.97 -21.55 -37.79
C GLY A 290 28.52 -21.91 -37.51
N ILE A 291 27.88 -21.32 -36.51
CA ILE A 291 26.45 -21.51 -36.21
C ILE A 291 25.76 -20.17 -36.44
N LYS A 292 24.68 -20.17 -37.23
CA LYS A 292 23.90 -18.94 -37.46
C LYS A 292 22.98 -18.69 -36.26
N VAL A 293 23.40 -17.82 -35.34
CA VAL A 293 22.61 -17.44 -34.16
C VAL A 293 21.84 -16.15 -34.42
N GLU A 294 20.51 -16.18 -34.31
CA GLU A 294 19.65 -15.00 -34.28
C GLU A 294 19.19 -14.76 -32.84
N TYR A 295 19.48 -13.58 -32.29
CA TYR A 295 19.20 -13.25 -30.89
C TYR A 295 18.16 -12.12 -30.74
N GLY A 296 17.15 -12.36 -29.90
CA GLY A 296 16.19 -11.35 -29.44
C GLY A 296 16.17 -11.28 -27.91
N SER A 297 16.18 -10.07 -27.34
CA SER A 297 15.99 -9.87 -25.90
C SER A 297 14.65 -9.22 -25.65
N LEU A 298 13.90 -9.73 -24.68
CA LEU A 298 12.70 -9.07 -24.15
C LEU A 298 12.99 -8.12 -23.00
N ALA A 299 14.07 -8.36 -22.26
CA ALA A 299 14.46 -7.50 -21.16
C ALA A 299 15.13 -6.24 -21.70
N TRP A 300 14.71 -5.08 -21.16
CA TRP A 300 15.48 -3.85 -21.31
C TRP A 300 16.91 -4.04 -20.81
N THR A 301 17.87 -3.49 -21.54
CA THR A 301 19.25 -3.48 -21.06
C THR A 301 19.38 -2.58 -19.84
N LEU A 302 20.30 -2.93 -18.94
CA LEU A 302 20.62 -2.09 -17.76
C LEU A 302 20.94 -0.64 -18.17
N ASP A 303 21.63 -0.44 -19.30
CA ASP A 303 21.92 0.88 -19.87
C ASP A 303 20.64 1.69 -20.14
N ARG A 304 19.62 1.06 -20.78
CA ARG A 304 18.34 1.71 -21.11
C ARG A 304 17.51 2.00 -19.86
N GLN A 305 17.48 1.06 -18.91
CA GLN A 305 16.81 1.25 -17.62
C GLN A 305 17.43 2.43 -16.86
N MET A 306 18.76 2.49 -16.78
CA MET A 306 19.46 3.60 -16.13
C MET A 306 19.28 4.94 -16.86
N GLN A 307 19.26 4.94 -18.19
CA GLN A 307 19.02 6.16 -18.96
C GLN A 307 17.63 6.75 -18.65
N SER A 308 16.58 5.93 -18.61
CA SER A 308 15.22 6.37 -18.26
C SER A 308 15.16 6.88 -16.81
N LEU A 309 15.76 6.14 -15.87
CA LEU A 309 15.85 6.57 -14.47
C LEU A 309 16.56 7.92 -14.33
N THR A 310 17.74 8.07 -14.94
CA THR A 310 18.52 9.31 -14.87
C THR A 310 17.75 10.49 -15.45
N ARG A 311 17.07 10.29 -16.59
CA ARG A 311 16.20 11.32 -17.19
C ARG A 311 15.14 11.79 -16.19
N TYR A 312 14.39 10.84 -15.62
CA TYR A 312 13.37 11.15 -14.62
C TYR A 312 13.93 11.87 -13.38
N LEU A 313 15.08 11.43 -12.87
CA LEU A 313 15.73 12.05 -11.72
C LEU A 313 16.18 13.49 -12.01
N CYS A 314 16.71 13.75 -13.21
CA CYS A 314 17.12 15.09 -13.64
C CYS A 314 15.90 16.03 -13.79
N ASP A 315 14.84 15.55 -14.46
CA ASP A 315 13.63 16.32 -14.78
C ASP A 315 12.86 16.75 -13.52
N ASN A 316 12.87 15.90 -12.49
CA ASN A 316 12.13 16.15 -11.23
C ASN A 316 12.96 16.79 -10.12
N ASP A 317 14.20 17.18 -10.39
CA ASP A 317 15.11 17.79 -9.40
C ASP A 317 15.26 16.97 -8.11
N LEU A 318 15.43 15.66 -8.26
CA LEU A 318 15.52 14.73 -7.13
C LEU A 318 16.98 14.52 -6.66
N LEU A 319 17.97 15.11 -7.32
CA LEU A 319 19.40 14.89 -7.06
C LEU A 319 20.04 16.13 -6.43
N HIS A 320 20.29 16.09 -5.11
CA HIS A 320 20.94 17.19 -4.39
C HIS A 320 22.47 17.09 -4.47
N GLU A 321 23.02 15.94 -4.10
CA GLU A 321 24.47 15.65 -4.09
C GLU A 321 24.98 15.08 -5.43
N ARG A 322 24.06 14.69 -6.33
CA ARG A 322 24.30 14.08 -7.65
C ARG A 322 25.05 12.76 -7.57
N ARG A 323 24.82 12.00 -6.49
CA ARG A 323 25.51 10.73 -6.21
C ARG A 323 24.53 9.56 -6.27
N ILE A 324 24.81 8.63 -7.16
CA ILE A 324 24.05 7.39 -7.34
C ILE A 324 24.95 6.23 -6.91
N VAL A 325 24.50 5.44 -5.95
CA VAL A 325 25.22 4.25 -5.47
C VAL A 325 24.50 2.99 -5.92
N PHE A 326 25.20 2.08 -6.58
CA PHE A 326 24.75 0.72 -6.86
C PHE A 326 25.15 -0.19 -5.69
N LEU A 327 24.16 -0.83 -5.06
CA LEU A 327 24.37 -2.03 -4.27
C LEU A 327 24.23 -3.21 -5.22
N ALA A 328 25.36 -3.80 -5.59
CA ALA A 328 25.40 -4.88 -6.58
C ALA A 328 25.80 -6.19 -5.90
N GLU A 329 25.04 -7.25 -6.12
CA GLU A 329 25.42 -8.57 -5.61
C GLU A 329 26.70 -9.07 -6.27
N GLU A 330 27.48 -9.92 -5.60
CA GLU A 330 28.67 -10.56 -6.20
C GLU A 330 28.28 -11.71 -7.15
N SER A 331 27.52 -11.38 -8.20
CA SER A 331 27.13 -12.29 -9.27
C SER A 331 27.49 -11.70 -10.64
N THR A 332 27.25 -12.46 -11.70
CA THR A 332 27.35 -11.99 -13.08
C THR A 332 26.41 -10.81 -13.37
N PHE A 333 25.22 -10.79 -12.76
CA PHE A 333 24.29 -9.68 -12.88
C PHE A 333 24.84 -8.41 -12.21
N GLY A 334 25.38 -8.55 -10.98
CA GLY A 334 26.03 -7.43 -10.30
C GLY A 334 27.34 -6.98 -10.95
N ARG A 335 28.07 -7.87 -11.63
CA ARG A 335 29.19 -7.50 -12.49
C ARG A 335 28.73 -6.62 -13.66
N GLY A 336 27.62 -6.96 -14.31
CA GLY A 336 27.03 -6.12 -15.36
C GLY A 336 26.67 -4.71 -14.85
N ALA A 337 26.13 -4.60 -13.63
CA ALA A 337 25.88 -3.31 -13.01
C ALA A 337 27.17 -2.55 -12.65
N ARG A 338 28.23 -3.26 -12.24
CA ARG A 338 29.55 -2.67 -11.99
C ARG A 338 30.18 -2.11 -13.26
N ASP A 339 30.15 -2.88 -14.34
CA ASP A 339 30.67 -2.48 -15.65
C ASP A 339 29.88 -1.30 -16.22
N LEU A 340 28.55 -1.28 -16.02
CA LEU A 340 27.72 -0.12 -16.34
C LEU A 340 28.11 1.12 -15.53
N ALA A 341 28.22 0.99 -14.21
CA ALA A 341 28.54 2.12 -13.34
C ALA A 341 29.93 2.71 -13.65
N ASN A 342 30.93 1.88 -13.97
CA ASN A 342 32.25 2.34 -14.40
C ASN A 342 32.15 3.13 -15.72
N ARG A 343 31.43 2.60 -16.72
CA ARG A 343 31.20 3.32 -17.99
C ARG A 343 30.47 4.65 -17.80
N LEU A 344 29.49 4.69 -16.88
CA LEU A 344 28.78 5.92 -16.52
C LEU A 344 29.61 6.88 -15.67
N ASP A 345 30.69 6.43 -15.03
CA ASP A 345 31.63 7.32 -14.34
C ASP A 345 32.64 7.93 -15.33
N ASP A 346 33.03 7.14 -16.35
CA ASP A 346 33.89 7.60 -17.46
C ASP A 346 33.18 8.61 -18.37
N ASP A 347 31.92 8.36 -18.73
CA ASP A 347 31.06 9.28 -19.51
C ASP A 347 29.77 9.62 -18.75
N PRO A 348 29.84 10.55 -17.77
CA PRO A 348 28.72 10.79 -16.89
C PRO A 348 27.58 11.53 -17.60
N PRO A 349 26.34 11.00 -17.56
CA PRO A 349 25.18 11.72 -18.06
C PRO A 349 25.07 13.08 -17.39
N ARG A 350 24.86 14.11 -18.21
CA ARG A 350 24.71 15.49 -17.77
C ARG A 350 23.23 15.79 -17.55
N CYS A 351 22.87 16.22 -16.35
CA CYS A 351 21.56 16.80 -16.14
C CYS A 351 21.54 18.23 -16.68
N PRO A 352 20.52 18.66 -17.44
CA PRO A 352 20.42 20.02 -17.94
C PRO A 352 20.46 21.02 -16.78
N GLY A 353 21.44 21.92 -16.80
CA GLY A 353 21.65 22.94 -15.76
C GLY A 353 22.27 22.45 -14.43
N LYS A 354 22.56 21.16 -14.28
CA LYS A 354 23.00 20.56 -12.99
C LYS A 354 24.27 19.69 -13.11
N GLY A 355 25.15 19.93 -14.08
CA GLY A 355 26.44 19.24 -14.17
C GLY A 355 26.36 17.70 -14.33
N SER A 356 27.48 17.02 -14.08
CA SER A 356 27.62 15.55 -14.21
C SER A 356 27.18 14.79 -12.96
N LEU A 357 26.61 13.60 -13.17
CA LEU A 357 26.30 12.64 -12.12
C LEU A 357 27.54 11.81 -11.74
N ARG A 358 27.64 11.39 -10.49
CA ARG A 358 28.70 10.49 -10.00
C ARG A 358 28.13 9.13 -9.64
N PHE A 359 28.79 8.07 -10.08
CA PHE A 359 28.35 6.71 -9.84
C PHE A 359 29.35 5.98 -8.95
N GLN A 360 28.84 5.19 -8.00
CA GLN A 360 29.67 4.34 -7.15
C GLN A 360 29.04 2.96 -7.04
N VAL A 361 29.88 1.93 -6.95
CA VAL A 361 29.41 0.56 -6.78
C VAL A 361 29.91 0.03 -5.44
N LYS A 362 29.02 -0.61 -4.70
CA LYS A 362 29.33 -1.32 -3.47
C LYS A 362 28.86 -2.76 -3.58
N PRO A 363 29.78 -3.74 -3.61
CA PRO A 363 29.41 -5.14 -3.71
C PRO A 363 28.83 -5.65 -2.39
N PHE A 364 27.95 -6.65 -2.46
CA PHE A 364 27.50 -7.43 -1.30
C PHE A 364 27.41 -8.92 -1.63
N SER A 365 27.60 -9.77 -0.61
CA SER A 365 27.47 -11.23 -0.76
C SER A 365 26.04 -11.57 -1.22
N PRO A 366 25.85 -12.39 -2.27
CA PRO A 366 24.51 -12.70 -2.74
C PRO A 366 23.77 -13.56 -1.67
N ASN A 367 22.47 -13.80 -1.77
CA ASN A 367 21.67 -14.46 -0.72
C ASN A 367 21.79 -13.77 0.66
N ILE A 368 21.97 -12.44 0.69
CA ILE A 368 22.13 -11.65 1.91
C ILE A 368 20.91 -11.74 2.84
N SER A 369 19.73 -12.05 2.29
CA SER A 369 18.51 -12.30 3.05
C SER A 369 18.59 -13.51 3.98
N SER A 370 19.57 -14.40 3.79
CA SER A 370 19.87 -15.50 4.73
C SER A 370 20.21 -15.00 6.14
N ILE A 371 20.78 -13.79 6.28
CA ILE A 371 20.99 -13.14 7.58
C ILE A 371 19.66 -13.03 8.33
N ARG A 372 18.61 -12.52 7.66
CA ARG A 372 17.27 -12.40 8.25
C ARG A 372 16.66 -13.77 8.50
N ALA A 373 16.83 -14.74 7.61
CA ALA A 373 16.32 -16.09 7.84
C ALA A 373 16.90 -16.71 9.11
N GLU A 374 18.20 -16.55 9.36
CA GLU A 374 18.86 -17.01 10.58
C GLU A 374 18.36 -16.25 11.83
N HIS A 375 18.23 -14.92 11.77
CA HIS A 375 17.62 -14.15 12.86
C HIS A 375 16.17 -14.59 13.14
N SER A 376 15.38 -14.83 12.09
CA SER A 376 14.01 -15.34 12.19
C SER A 376 13.98 -16.76 12.75
N ARG A 377 14.92 -17.65 12.39
CA ARG A 377 15.03 -18.99 12.96
C ARG A 377 15.36 -18.95 14.44
N LEU A 378 16.34 -18.13 14.85
CA LEU A 378 16.68 -17.93 16.26
C LEU A 378 15.49 -17.35 17.04
N ARG A 379 14.79 -16.36 16.45
CA ARG A 379 13.61 -15.77 17.07
C ARG A 379 12.43 -16.73 17.11
N LYS A 380 12.20 -17.54 16.08
CA LYS A 380 11.17 -18.60 16.07
C LYS A 380 11.51 -19.68 17.08
N ALA A 381 12.78 -20.05 17.26
CA ALA A 381 13.19 -20.98 18.31
C ALA A 381 12.95 -20.38 19.71
N GLU A 382 13.28 -19.11 19.93
CA GLU A 382 13.01 -18.39 21.18
C GLU A 382 11.49 -18.22 21.43
N LEU A 383 10.73 -17.87 20.38
CA LEU A 383 9.28 -17.74 20.43
C LEU A 383 8.60 -19.09 20.62
N ALA A 384 9.06 -20.17 19.98
CA ALA A 384 8.55 -21.52 20.18
C ALA A 384 8.79 -21.96 21.63
N ALA A 385 9.96 -21.67 22.19
CA ALA A 385 10.23 -21.87 23.61
C ALA A 385 9.27 -21.04 24.51
N ARG A 386 8.88 -19.83 24.11
CA ARG A 386 7.90 -18.98 24.84
C ARG A 386 6.42 -19.34 24.55
N GLN A 387 6.11 -19.87 23.38
CA GLN A 387 4.76 -20.22 22.92
C GLN A 387 4.34 -21.58 23.45
N GLN A 388 5.28 -22.52 23.61
CA GLN A 388 5.07 -23.72 24.43
C GLN A 388 4.62 -23.36 25.86
N ALA A 389 4.95 -22.16 26.35
CA ALA A 389 4.48 -21.66 27.63
C ALA A 389 3.14 -20.88 27.58
N THR A 390 2.64 -20.46 26.40
CA THR A 390 1.48 -19.54 26.29
C THR A 390 0.34 -19.97 25.34
N GLY A 391 0.46 -21.10 24.64
CA GLY A 391 -0.68 -21.82 24.03
C GLY A 391 -1.45 -21.12 22.89
N SER A 392 -0.96 -20.00 22.33
CA SER A 392 -1.64 -19.31 21.22
C SER A 392 -1.06 -19.68 19.85
N SER A 393 -1.92 -20.18 18.95
CA SER A 393 -1.60 -20.52 17.56
C SER A 393 -1.87 -19.32 16.64
N GLY A 394 -0.84 -18.77 15.99
CA GLY A 394 -0.98 -17.74 14.97
C GLY A 394 -1.61 -18.31 13.69
N ARG A 395 -2.78 -17.78 13.26
CA ARG A 395 -3.58 -18.29 12.13
C ARG A 395 -3.34 -17.53 10.81
N LEU A 396 -2.34 -16.65 10.74
CA LEU A 396 -1.95 -16.00 9.49
C LEU A 396 -0.76 -16.77 8.91
N LEU A 397 -0.88 -17.22 7.65
CA LEU A 397 0.27 -17.65 6.86
C LEU A 397 1.14 -16.40 6.66
N GLU A 398 2.05 -16.15 7.60
CA GLU A 398 3.14 -15.23 7.36
C GLU A 398 3.91 -15.76 6.16
N LEU A 399 4.27 -14.86 5.23
CA LEU A 399 5.15 -15.25 4.13
C LEU A 399 6.49 -15.69 4.76
N ASP A 400 6.73 -17.00 4.79
CA ASP A 400 7.92 -17.53 5.41
C ASP A 400 9.14 -17.26 4.52
N MET A 401 9.84 -16.17 4.80
CA MET A 401 11.14 -15.89 4.19
C MET A 401 12.26 -16.73 4.80
N ALA A 402 11.98 -17.49 5.87
CA ALA A 402 12.97 -18.33 6.56
C ALA A 402 13.10 -19.74 5.97
N SER A 403 12.25 -20.11 5.01
CA SER A 403 12.56 -21.15 4.04
C SER A 403 13.63 -20.64 3.07
N THR A 404 14.79 -20.24 3.60
CA THR A 404 16.02 -20.25 2.83
C THR A 404 16.33 -21.71 2.56
N GLU A 405 15.78 -22.17 1.44
CA GLU A 405 16.15 -23.40 0.77
C GLU A 405 17.69 -23.38 0.63
N ALA A 406 18.35 -24.45 1.06
CA ALA A 406 19.79 -24.56 0.92
C ALA A 406 20.12 -24.78 -0.57
N GLY A 407 20.27 -23.70 -1.33
CA GLY A 407 20.77 -23.75 -2.70
C GLY A 407 22.21 -24.27 -2.70
N VAL A 408 22.52 -25.18 -3.63
CA VAL A 408 23.85 -25.76 -3.87
C VAL A 408 24.70 -24.89 -4.82
N ASP A 409 24.13 -23.80 -5.35
CA ASP A 409 24.81 -22.81 -6.21
C ASP A 409 26.08 -22.21 -5.61
N ARG A 410 26.29 -22.38 -4.29
CA ARG A 410 27.47 -21.95 -3.57
C ARG A 410 28.05 -23.06 -2.71
N PRO A 411 29.37 -22.96 -2.41
CA PRO A 411 29.94 -23.73 -1.32
C PRO A 411 29.10 -23.52 -0.05
N PRO A 412 28.62 -24.59 0.59
CA PRO A 412 27.86 -24.45 1.83
C PRO A 412 28.77 -23.77 2.88
N PRO A 413 28.27 -22.78 3.62
CA PRO A 413 29.07 -22.16 4.68
C PRO A 413 29.35 -23.20 5.75
N TYR A 414 30.64 -23.46 6.05
CA TYR A 414 31.03 -24.39 7.13
C TYR A 414 30.52 -23.95 8.51
N GLN A 415 30.40 -22.63 8.70
CA GLN A 415 29.87 -22.02 9.92
C GLN A 415 28.82 -20.97 9.53
N PRO A 416 27.57 -21.37 9.22
CA PRO A 416 26.53 -20.46 8.74
C PRO A 416 26.25 -19.33 9.73
N ALA A 417 26.25 -19.63 11.03
CA ALA A 417 26.00 -18.65 12.08
C ALA A 417 27.11 -17.58 12.22
N LEU A 418 28.37 -17.94 11.95
CA LEU A 418 29.48 -16.97 11.99
C LEU A 418 29.56 -16.18 10.69
N SER A 419 29.32 -16.83 9.56
CA SER A 419 29.35 -16.23 8.23
C SER A 419 28.25 -15.18 8.10
N SER A 420 27.01 -15.50 8.51
CA SER A 420 25.88 -14.55 8.47
C SER A 420 26.12 -13.32 9.34
N ARG A 421 26.70 -13.48 10.54
CA ARG A 421 27.08 -12.35 11.41
C ARG A 421 28.21 -11.50 10.83
N SER A 422 29.14 -12.13 10.13
CA SER A 422 30.24 -11.41 9.45
C SER A 422 29.72 -10.59 8.28
N ASP A 423 28.85 -11.18 7.46
CA ASP A 423 28.17 -10.50 6.36
C ASP A 423 27.30 -9.34 6.85
N GLU A 424 26.58 -9.54 7.97
CA GLU A 424 25.80 -8.49 8.64
C GLU A 424 26.68 -7.32 9.10
N LEU A 425 27.83 -7.61 9.73
CA LEU A 425 28.77 -6.59 10.17
C LEU A 425 29.38 -5.83 8.97
N MET A 426 29.72 -6.53 7.89
CA MET A 426 30.22 -5.91 6.66
C MET A 426 29.18 -4.98 6.03
N LEU A 427 27.92 -5.43 5.96
CA LEU A 427 26.81 -4.65 5.45
C LEU A 427 26.58 -3.37 6.28
N HIS A 428 26.60 -3.47 7.61
CA HIS A 428 26.45 -2.30 8.49
C HIS A 428 27.63 -1.32 8.36
N ARG A 429 28.87 -1.82 8.30
CA ARG A 429 30.05 -0.96 8.06
C ARG A 429 29.96 -0.25 6.71
N MET A 430 29.47 -0.92 5.68
CA MET A 430 29.24 -0.33 4.37
C MET A 430 28.20 0.79 4.45
N PHE A 431 27.08 0.57 5.15
CA PHE A 431 26.07 1.60 5.38
C PHE A 431 26.58 2.78 6.20
N ASP A 432 27.36 2.54 7.24
CA ASP A 432 27.98 3.60 8.04
C ASP A 432 28.94 4.43 7.19
N SER A 433 29.76 3.78 6.35
CA SER A 433 30.63 4.47 5.40
C SER A 433 29.83 5.33 4.41
N MET A 434 28.74 4.80 3.86
CA MET A 434 27.85 5.56 2.97
C MET A 434 27.17 6.72 3.69
N ARG A 435 26.77 6.55 4.95
CA ARG A 435 26.12 7.59 5.75
C ARG A 435 27.06 8.74 6.07
N VAL A 436 28.31 8.43 6.44
CA VAL A 436 29.30 9.44 6.87
C VAL A 436 29.93 10.15 5.67
N TRP A 437 30.40 9.39 4.68
CA TRP A 437 31.24 9.92 3.59
C TRP A 437 30.49 10.03 2.25
N GLY A 438 29.60 9.08 1.98
CA GLY A 438 28.93 8.93 0.70
C GLY A 438 27.78 9.91 0.48
N LYS A 439 26.84 9.98 1.44
CA LYS A 439 25.54 10.67 1.38
C LYS A 439 24.86 10.54 0.01
N PRO A 440 24.52 9.31 -0.43
CA PRO A 440 23.89 9.11 -1.74
C PRO A 440 22.49 9.73 -1.79
N ASP A 441 22.12 10.31 -2.94
CA ASP A 441 20.74 10.71 -3.21
C ASP A 441 19.90 9.49 -3.62
N VAL A 442 20.53 8.55 -4.31
CA VAL A 442 19.87 7.39 -4.92
C VAL A 442 20.68 6.13 -4.64
N VAL A 443 20.00 5.07 -4.22
CA VAL A 443 20.59 3.75 -4.01
C VAL A 443 19.89 2.73 -4.91
N VAL A 444 20.59 2.26 -5.95
CA VAL A 444 20.11 1.25 -6.89
C VAL A 444 20.46 -0.14 -6.37
N ILE A 445 19.45 -0.94 -6.05
CA ILE A 445 19.62 -2.31 -5.55
C ILE A 445 19.56 -3.28 -6.72
N VAL A 446 20.67 -3.97 -6.97
CA VAL A 446 20.85 -4.96 -8.04
C VAL A 446 21.10 -6.31 -7.38
N ALA A 447 20.03 -7.10 -7.24
CA ALA A 447 20.08 -8.46 -6.69
C ALA A 447 19.13 -9.37 -7.48
N THR A 448 19.53 -10.61 -7.71
CA THR A 448 18.71 -11.58 -8.46
C THR A 448 17.53 -12.06 -7.60
N ASP A 449 17.75 -12.38 -6.33
CA ASP A 449 16.68 -12.82 -5.42
C ASP A 449 15.82 -11.63 -4.94
N VAL A 450 14.49 -11.76 -5.02
CA VAL A 450 13.53 -10.78 -4.46
C VAL A 450 13.67 -10.64 -2.95
N ARG A 451 14.05 -11.72 -2.24
CA ARG A 451 14.25 -11.69 -0.80
C ARG A 451 15.40 -10.78 -0.40
N ASP A 452 16.49 -10.82 -1.16
CA ASP A 452 17.65 -9.93 -0.98
C ASP A 452 17.27 -8.47 -1.23
N ARG A 453 16.49 -8.21 -2.30
CA ARG A 453 15.96 -6.87 -2.58
C ARG A 453 15.11 -6.34 -1.43
N LEU A 454 14.17 -7.14 -0.92
CA LEU A 454 13.31 -6.77 0.21
C LEU A 454 14.11 -6.52 1.50
N PHE A 455 15.12 -7.35 1.76
CA PHE A 455 16.00 -7.18 2.91
C PHE A 455 16.83 -5.89 2.79
N LEU A 456 17.55 -5.70 1.69
CA LEU A 456 18.37 -4.52 1.45
C LEU A 456 17.54 -3.25 1.41
N LEU A 457 16.35 -3.28 0.82
CA LEU A 457 15.44 -2.14 0.84
C LEU A 457 15.06 -1.72 2.26
N SER A 458 14.89 -2.68 3.16
CA SER A 458 14.63 -2.42 4.57
C SER A 458 15.83 -1.82 5.29
N GLU A 459 17.04 -2.27 4.99
CA GLU A 459 18.27 -1.78 5.61
C GLU A 459 18.69 -0.42 5.06
N VAL A 460 18.55 -0.19 3.74
CA VAL A 460 18.78 1.11 3.10
C VAL A 460 17.89 2.18 3.72
N ARG A 461 16.61 1.91 3.96
CA ARG A 461 15.72 2.89 4.59
C ARG A 461 16.08 3.22 6.02
N LYS A 462 16.55 2.24 6.78
CA LYS A 462 16.98 2.44 8.17
C LYS A 462 18.28 3.25 8.23
N ALA A 463 19.26 2.88 7.40
CA ALA A 463 20.59 3.46 7.44
C ALA A 463 20.72 4.78 6.67
N LEU A 464 20.00 4.91 5.54
CA LEU A 464 20.08 6.01 4.58
C LEU A 464 18.67 6.58 4.30
N PRO A 465 17.98 7.16 5.30
CA PRO A 465 16.58 7.59 5.16
C PRO A 465 16.36 8.73 4.13
N ALA A 466 17.41 9.47 3.79
CA ALA A 466 17.35 10.54 2.80
C ALA A 466 17.49 10.04 1.35
N ALA A 467 18.02 8.83 1.15
CA ALA A 467 18.28 8.27 -0.16
C ALA A 467 17.02 7.63 -0.76
N LEU A 468 16.83 7.82 -2.06
CA LEU A 468 15.77 7.18 -2.82
C LEU A 468 16.19 5.76 -3.23
N PRO A 469 15.55 4.70 -2.69
CA PRO A 469 15.84 3.35 -3.14
C PRO A 469 15.23 3.10 -4.52
N VAL A 470 16.00 2.46 -5.39
CA VAL A 470 15.61 2.08 -6.75
C VAL A 470 15.87 0.60 -6.98
N MET A 471 14.98 -0.07 -7.71
CA MET A 471 15.16 -1.47 -8.12
C MET A 471 14.93 -1.61 -9.62
N LEU A 472 15.61 -2.57 -10.25
CA LEU A 472 15.63 -2.76 -11.70
C LEU A 472 14.71 -3.88 -12.19
N GLU A 473 13.89 -4.41 -11.29
CA GLU A 473 12.96 -5.51 -11.54
C GLU A 473 11.73 -5.34 -10.66
N MET A 474 10.58 -5.81 -11.16
CA MET A 474 9.31 -5.69 -10.48
C MET A 474 8.74 -7.04 -10.05
N ASP A 475 8.51 -7.20 -8.74
CA ASP A 475 7.84 -8.35 -8.13
C ASP A 475 6.69 -7.87 -7.24
N TYR A 476 5.51 -8.46 -7.37
CA TYR A 476 4.36 -8.11 -6.53
C TYR A 476 4.54 -8.45 -5.05
N LEU A 477 5.52 -9.27 -4.69
CA LEU A 477 5.93 -9.48 -3.30
C LEU A 477 6.38 -8.17 -2.62
N MET A 478 6.85 -7.21 -3.41
CA MET A 478 7.24 -5.89 -2.92
C MET A 478 6.09 -5.08 -2.35
N VAL A 479 4.89 -5.27 -2.87
CA VAL A 479 3.68 -4.57 -2.45
C VAL A 479 2.81 -5.44 -1.56
N HIS A 480 3.32 -6.61 -1.14
CA HIS A 480 2.69 -7.46 -0.14
C HIS A 480 2.45 -6.66 1.15
N PRO A 481 1.34 -6.87 1.89
CA PRO A 481 1.04 -6.16 3.12
C PRO A 481 2.19 -6.07 4.14
N ASP A 482 3.02 -7.11 4.21
CA ASP A 482 4.16 -7.19 5.13
C ASP A 482 5.35 -6.33 4.69
N TYR A 483 5.54 -6.11 3.38
CA TYR A 483 6.68 -5.39 2.82
C TYR A 483 6.34 -4.02 2.25
N ARG A 484 5.06 -3.73 2.00
CA ARG A 484 4.63 -2.46 1.38
C ARG A 484 5.06 -1.23 2.17
N ALA A 485 5.13 -1.32 3.51
CA ALA A 485 5.64 -0.20 4.33
C ALA A 485 7.13 0.07 4.03
N THR A 486 7.89 -0.99 3.79
CA THR A 486 9.31 -0.94 3.45
C THR A 486 9.56 -0.59 1.99
N SER A 487 8.70 -0.98 1.06
CA SER A 487 8.90 -0.68 -0.36
C SER A 487 8.31 0.66 -0.79
N ARG A 488 7.33 1.19 -0.06
CA ARG A 488 6.58 2.39 -0.44
C ARG A 488 7.45 3.61 -0.76
N GLY A 489 7.37 4.14 -1.97
CA GLY A 489 8.17 5.28 -2.43
C GLY A 489 9.48 4.87 -3.09
N ALA A 490 9.82 3.57 -3.12
CA ALA A 490 10.90 3.07 -3.96
C ALA A 490 10.52 3.17 -5.43
N VAL A 491 11.47 3.60 -6.26
CA VAL A 491 11.30 3.61 -7.71
C VAL A 491 11.65 2.23 -8.26
N ILE A 492 10.87 1.76 -9.22
CA ILE A 492 11.05 0.47 -9.87
C ILE A 492 11.13 0.71 -11.36
N VAL A 493 12.19 0.19 -11.95
CA VAL A 493 12.47 0.24 -13.38
C VAL A 493 12.38 -1.20 -13.89
N PRO A 494 11.18 -1.73 -14.16
CA PRO A 494 11.02 -3.13 -14.56
C PRO A 494 11.70 -3.44 -15.88
N ALA A 495 11.94 -4.73 -16.13
CA ALA A 495 12.39 -5.20 -17.42
C ALA A 495 11.30 -5.04 -18.49
N LEU A 496 10.02 -5.18 -18.13
CA LEU A 496 8.83 -4.98 -18.97
C LEU A 496 7.55 -4.99 -18.09
N ASP A 497 6.37 -4.72 -18.66
CA ASP A 497 5.11 -4.77 -17.88
C ASP A 497 4.81 -6.20 -17.36
N PRO A 498 4.33 -6.38 -16.12
CA PRO A 498 4.04 -7.69 -15.53
C PRO A 498 2.66 -8.21 -15.97
N ILE A 499 1.94 -7.42 -16.75
CA ILE A 499 0.66 -7.78 -17.36
C ILE A 499 0.92 -7.96 -18.85
N VAL A 500 0.58 -9.14 -19.37
CA VAL A 500 0.61 -9.41 -20.80
C VAL A 500 -0.79 -9.19 -21.37
N CYS A 501 -0.89 -8.47 -22.48
CA CYS A 501 -2.12 -8.30 -23.20
C CYS A 501 -2.07 -9.04 -24.51
N LEU A 502 -3.09 -9.86 -24.76
CA LEU A 502 -3.27 -10.60 -25.99
C LEU A 502 -4.48 -10.04 -26.73
N ARG A 503 -4.27 -9.57 -27.96
CA ARG A 503 -5.34 -9.18 -28.88
C ARG A 503 -5.29 -10.14 -30.06
N ASP A 504 -6.41 -10.80 -30.34
CA ASP A 504 -6.53 -11.79 -31.42
C ASP A 504 -5.46 -12.90 -31.35
N GLY A 505 -5.08 -13.29 -30.13
CA GLY A 505 -4.05 -14.31 -29.91
C GLY A 505 -2.61 -13.83 -30.14
N GLU A 506 -2.38 -12.53 -30.32
CA GLU A 506 -1.06 -11.91 -30.47
C GLU A 506 -0.73 -11.00 -29.30
N VAL A 507 0.55 -10.95 -28.92
CA VAL A 507 1.04 -10.02 -27.88
C VAL A 507 0.89 -8.61 -28.39
N ASP A 508 0.16 -7.78 -27.65
CA ASP A 508 -0.07 -6.37 -27.97
C ASP A 508 0.25 -5.51 -26.73
N ALA A 509 0.50 -4.23 -26.96
CA ALA A 509 0.64 -3.27 -25.88
C ALA A 509 -0.69 -3.19 -25.11
N CYS A 510 -0.62 -3.30 -23.78
CA CYS A 510 -1.79 -3.15 -22.92
C CYS A 510 -2.44 -1.75 -22.98
N ALA A 511 -1.84 -0.80 -23.71
CA ALA A 511 -2.33 0.53 -23.91
C ALA A 511 -3.47 0.61 -24.92
N ARG A 512 -4.64 1.09 -24.47
CA ARG A 512 -5.62 1.65 -25.40
C ARG A 512 -5.03 2.95 -25.94
N ARG A 513 -4.71 2.99 -27.25
CA ARG A 513 -4.50 4.25 -27.99
C ARG A 513 -5.71 5.15 -27.74
N ARG A 514 -5.61 6.07 -26.78
CA ARG A 514 -6.70 6.99 -26.43
C ARG A 514 -6.66 8.30 -27.25
N GLY A 515 -5.69 8.44 -28.14
CA GLY A 515 -5.27 9.74 -28.68
C GLY A 515 -5.83 10.14 -30.04
N SER A 516 -5.57 9.41 -31.13
CA SER A 516 -5.59 10.08 -32.45
C SER A 516 -6.77 9.78 -33.38
N ASP A 517 -7.61 8.78 -33.11
CA ASP A 517 -8.60 8.33 -34.12
C ASP A 517 -10.06 8.41 -33.65
N ARG A 518 -10.35 9.39 -32.80
CA ARG A 518 -11.70 9.62 -32.25
C ARG A 518 -12.70 10.09 -33.33
N SER A 519 -12.23 10.52 -34.50
CA SER A 519 -13.05 10.97 -35.62
C SER A 519 -13.64 9.83 -36.47
N ASN A 520 -12.98 8.66 -36.55
CA ASN A 520 -13.40 7.57 -37.43
C ASN A 520 -14.20 6.45 -36.73
N LEU A 521 -14.29 6.46 -35.40
CA LEU A 521 -14.88 5.36 -34.64
C LEU A 521 -16.42 5.34 -34.54
N LYS A 522 -17.14 6.31 -35.13
CA LYS A 522 -18.62 6.32 -35.10
C LYS A 522 -19.28 5.31 -36.05
N GLN A 523 -18.52 4.68 -36.97
CA GLN A 523 -19.08 3.76 -37.99
C GLN A 523 -18.57 2.32 -37.91
N ARG A 524 -17.54 2.00 -37.10
CA ARG A 524 -17.15 0.60 -36.86
C ARG A 524 -17.95 0.05 -35.69
N GLY A 525 -18.97 -0.74 -36.02
CA GLY A 525 -19.88 -1.39 -35.08
C GLY A 525 -19.19 -2.19 -33.98
N GLU A 526 -19.98 -2.48 -32.94
CA GLU A 526 -19.67 -3.02 -31.60
C GLU A 526 -18.95 -4.38 -31.51
N ALA A 527 -18.01 -4.69 -32.41
CA ALA A 527 -17.01 -5.72 -32.12
C ALA A 527 -16.04 -5.17 -31.07
N ARG A 528 -16.42 -5.27 -29.79
CA ARG A 528 -15.48 -5.04 -28.67
C ARG A 528 -14.41 -6.12 -28.76
N ASP A 529 -13.30 -5.82 -29.43
CA ASP A 529 -12.07 -6.61 -29.33
C ASP A 529 -11.64 -6.66 -27.86
N LYS A 530 -12.01 -7.74 -27.19
CA LYS A 530 -11.68 -8.01 -25.79
C LYS A 530 -10.24 -8.50 -25.77
N ALA A 531 -9.30 -7.57 -25.63
CA ALA A 531 -7.93 -7.94 -25.30
C ALA A 531 -7.92 -8.75 -23.99
N MET A 532 -7.41 -9.97 -24.03
CA MET A 532 -7.22 -10.82 -22.86
C MET A 532 -6.03 -10.28 -22.07
N ARG A 533 -6.19 -10.07 -20.76
CA ARG A 533 -5.13 -9.57 -19.89
C ARG A 533 -4.72 -10.67 -18.93
N ILE A 534 -3.45 -11.04 -18.96
CA ILE A 534 -2.88 -12.09 -18.12
C ILE A 534 -1.91 -11.44 -17.14
N PRO A 535 -2.27 -11.27 -15.86
CA PRO A 535 -1.38 -10.72 -14.85
C PRO A 535 -0.41 -11.79 -14.32
N PHE A 536 0.85 -11.40 -14.13
CA PHE A 536 1.88 -12.24 -13.50
C PHE A 536 2.37 -11.62 -12.20
N SER A 537 2.84 -12.48 -11.28
CA SER A 537 3.50 -12.08 -10.03
C SER A 537 4.77 -11.25 -10.24
N THR A 538 5.49 -11.46 -11.35
CA THR A 538 6.76 -10.80 -11.66
C THR A 538 6.82 -10.40 -13.14
N ASP A 539 7.62 -9.39 -13.45
CA ASP A 539 7.98 -9.07 -14.83
C ASP A 539 8.76 -10.22 -15.50
N HIS A 540 9.58 -10.95 -14.75
CA HIS A 540 10.25 -12.17 -15.21
C HIS A 540 9.27 -13.21 -15.78
N ALA A 541 8.22 -13.56 -15.04
CA ALA A 541 7.24 -14.54 -15.49
C ALA A 541 6.42 -14.02 -16.69
N ALA A 542 6.05 -12.74 -16.68
CA ALA A 542 5.39 -12.11 -17.83
C ALA A 542 6.26 -12.16 -19.09
N ASN A 543 7.57 -11.94 -18.96
CA ASN A 543 8.52 -12.02 -20.07
C ASN A 543 8.74 -13.45 -20.54
N MET A 544 8.71 -14.43 -19.65
CA MET A 544 8.74 -15.84 -20.05
C MET A 544 7.51 -16.19 -20.90
N LEU A 545 6.31 -15.75 -20.51
CA LEU A 545 5.12 -15.95 -21.36
C LEU A 545 5.30 -15.28 -22.73
N ARG A 546 5.78 -14.03 -22.77
CA ARG A 546 6.03 -13.32 -24.03
C ARG A 546 7.04 -14.06 -24.90
N ALA A 547 8.13 -14.56 -24.32
CA ALA A 547 9.18 -15.25 -25.06
C ALA A 547 8.65 -16.50 -25.75
N VAL A 548 7.92 -17.34 -25.00
CA VAL A 548 7.29 -18.55 -25.53
C VAL A 548 6.27 -18.19 -26.60
N HIS A 549 5.38 -17.24 -26.32
CA HIS A 549 4.33 -16.83 -27.25
C HIS A 549 4.88 -16.28 -28.56
N LEU A 550 5.95 -15.47 -28.48
CA LEU A 550 6.62 -14.90 -29.65
C LEU A 550 7.43 -15.94 -30.42
N MET A 551 8.07 -16.91 -29.75
CA MET A 551 8.77 -17.99 -30.42
C MET A 551 7.80 -18.87 -31.23
N VAL A 552 6.68 -19.27 -30.61
CA VAL A 552 5.63 -20.04 -31.29
C VAL A 552 5.05 -19.24 -32.47
N GLY A 553 4.73 -17.97 -32.27
CA GLY A 553 4.20 -17.11 -33.34
C GLY A 553 5.20 -16.83 -34.47
N TYR A 554 6.49 -16.68 -34.15
CA TYR A 554 7.55 -16.52 -35.15
C TYR A 554 7.67 -17.78 -36.02
N ARG A 555 7.63 -18.97 -35.41
CA ARG A 555 7.65 -20.26 -36.12
C ARG A 555 6.46 -20.41 -37.07
N GLU A 556 5.25 -20.13 -36.57
CA GLU A 556 4.01 -20.18 -37.37
C GLU A 556 4.05 -19.21 -38.57
N ARG A 557 4.66 -18.01 -38.42
CA ARG A 557 4.79 -17.03 -39.50
C ARG A 557 5.94 -17.30 -40.46
N ALA A 558 7.09 -17.78 -39.99
CA ALA A 558 8.27 -18.05 -40.80
C ALA A 558 8.00 -19.10 -41.88
N ALA A 559 7.02 -19.98 -41.66
CA ALA A 559 6.52 -20.92 -42.67
C ALA A 559 5.89 -20.22 -43.90
N GLY A 560 5.49 -18.94 -43.78
CA GLY A 560 4.73 -18.23 -44.82
C GLY A 560 5.23 -16.82 -45.22
N TYR A 561 6.32 -16.31 -44.63
CA TYR A 561 6.89 -14.99 -44.96
C TYR A 561 8.41 -14.96 -44.70
N ARG A 562 9.24 -14.62 -45.71
CA ARG A 562 10.70 -14.83 -45.68
C ARG A 562 11.55 -13.64 -45.20
N ASP A 563 10.99 -12.45 -45.06
CA ASP A 563 11.84 -11.23 -45.08
C ASP A 563 12.09 -10.54 -43.72
N GLY A 564 11.83 -11.19 -42.57
CA GLY A 564 12.07 -10.58 -41.25
C GLY A 564 12.88 -11.48 -40.31
N GLY A 565 13.90 -10.92 -39.65
CA GLY A 565 14.68 -11.63 -38.64
C GLY A 565 13.95 -11.75 -37.29
N LEU A 566 14.31 -12.74 -36.47
CA LEU A 566 13.71 -12.95 -35.13
C LEU A 566 13.78 -11.70 -34.25
N SER A 567 14.91 -10.99 -34.27
CA SER A 567 15.14 -9.78 -33.47
C SER A 567 14.15 -8.66 -33.84
N GLU A 568 13.92 -8.47 -35.14
CA GLU A 568 12.97 -7.48 -35.66
C GLU A 568 11.52 -7.84 -35.29
N TYR A 569 11.18 -9.14 -35.37
CA TYR A 569 9.88 -9.64 -34.93
C TYR A 569 9.61 -9.36 -33.46
N VAL A 570 10.59 -9.67 -32.59
CA VAL A 570 10.49 -9.43 -31.14
C VAL A 570 10.37 -7.93 -30.84
N MET A 571 11.20 -7.09 -31.47
CA MET A 571 11.15 -5.64 -31.29
C MET A 571 9.83 -5.02 -31.77
N GLY A 572 9.30 -5.48 -32.91
CA GLY A 572 8.01 -5.04 -33.43
C GLY A 572 6.84 -5.38 -32.52
N ALA A 573 6.90 -6.54 -31.84
CA ALA A 573 5.90 -6.94 -30.86
C ALA A 573 6.02 -6.18 -29.53
N MET A 574 7.24 -5.87 -29.07
CA MET A 574 7.46 -5.10 -27.85
C MET A 574 7.06 -3.63 -27.98
N CYS A 575 7.40 -3.01 -29.12
CA CYS A 575 7.16 -1.60 -29.36
C CYS A 575 6.34 -1.37 -30.66
N PRO A 576 5.03 -1.69 -30.65
CA PRO A 576 4.18 -1.46 -31.82
C PRO A 576 3.96 0.06 -32.02
N GLY A 577 4.83 0.69 -32.83
CA GLY A 577 4.73 2.10 -33.18
C GLY A 577 6.00 2.94 -33.05
N GLY A 578 7.18 2.33 -32.85
CA GLY A 578 8.46 3.03 -32.82
C GLY A 578 9.29 2.70 -31.57
N PRO A 579 10.38 3.43 -31.30
CA PRO A 579 11.19 3.20 -30.10
C PRO A 579 10.34 3.43 -28.84
N CYS A 580 10.29 2.45 -27.95
CA CYS A 580 9.64 2.56 -26.64
C CYS A 580 10.69 2.56 -25.52
N ASP A 581 10.48 3.40 -24.50
CA ASP A 581 11.37 3.53 -23.33
C ASP A 581 10.86 2.69 -22.15
N PRO A 582 11.75 2.24 -21.23
CA PRO A 582 11.32 1.55 -20.03
C PRO A 582 10.48 2.48 -19.15
N LYS A 583 9.30 2.00 -18.77
CA LYS A 583 8.37 2.70 -17.88
C LYS A 583 8.89 2.72 -16.47
N LEU A 584 8.67 3.82 -15.77
CA LEU A 584 9.04 3.96 -14.36
C LEU A 584 7.81 3.77 -13.47
N TYR A 585 8.00 3.07 -12.37
CA TYR A 585 6.98 2.82 -11.37
C TYR A 585 7.44 3.27 -9.99
N VAL A 586 6.50 3.60 -9.12
CA VAL A 586 6.73 3.78 -7.69
C VAL A 586 5.92 2.73 -6.92
N ALA A 587 6.57 2.05 -5.98
CA ALA A 587 5.88 1.17 -5.04
C ALA A 587 5.00 2.00 -4.09
N THR A 588 3.77 1.57 -3.88
CA THR A 588 2.79 2.28 -3.06
C THR A 588 2.08 1.31 -2.10
N LEU A 589 1.09 1.78 -1.35
CA LEU A 589 0.35 0.93 -0.41
C LEU A 589 -0.59 -0.11 -1.07
N ALA A 590 -1.02 0.11 -2.31
CA ALA A 590 -1.96 -0.78 -3.03
C ALA A 590 -1.34 -1.53 -4.22
N GLY A 591 -0.11 -1.19 -4.60
CA GLY A 591 0.52 -1.74 -5.80
C GLY A 591 1.59 -0.80 -6.37
N PHE A 592 1.73 -0.78 -7.69
CA PHE A 592 2.65 0.12 -8.37
C PHE A 592 1.89 1.22 -9.10
N ALA A 593 2.37 2.45 -8.98
CA ALA A 593 1.86 3.58 -9.76
C ALA A 593 2.92 3.99 -10.77
N SER A 594 2.57 4.09 -12.05
CA SER A 594 3.46 4.60 -13.07
C SER A 594 3.79 6.07 -12.80
N LEU A 595 5.05 6.43 -13.01
CA LEU A 595 5.58 7.79 -12.88
C LEU A 595 5.50 8.58 -14.19
N ASP A 596 5.21 7.91 -15.30
CA ASP A 596 5.04 8.53 -16.61
C ASP A 596 3.69 9.26 -16.71
N GLU A 597 3.54 10.16 -17.70
CA GLU A 597 2.34 11.00 -17.88
C GLU A 597 1.03 10.19 -17.95
N GLU A 598 1.09 8.97 -18.48
CA GLU A 598 0.01 8.00 -18.39
C GLU A 598 0.00 7.35 -17.00
N ARG A 599 -0.61 8.03 -16.00
CA ARG A 599 -0.80 7.53 -14.62
C ARG A 599 -1.58 6.21 -14.56
N ARG A 600 -0.93 5.11 -14.91
CA ARG A 600 -1.46 3.76 -14.76
C ARG A 600 -1.03 3.19 -13.44
N SER A 601 -2.01 2.78 -12.67
CA SER A 601 -1.81 1.97 -11.48
C SER A 601 -1.99 0.50 -11.81
N THR A 602 -0.99 -0.32 -11.49
CA THR A 602 -1.20 -1.76 -11.33
C THR A 602 -1.54 -2.01 -9.86
N MET A 603 -2.76 -2.47 -9.63
CA MET A 603 -3.25 -2.77 -8.28
C MET A 603 -3.19 -4.26 -8.03
N VAL A 604 -2.77 -4.61 -6.82
CA VAL A 604 -2.30 -5.96 -6.51
C VAL A 604 -2.91 -6.43 -5.20
N ALA A 605 -3.00 -5.53 -4.23
CA ALA A 605 -3.63 -5.82 -2.96
C ALA A 605 -5.13 -5.56 -3.07
N ALA A 606 -5.94 -6.56 -2.70
CA ALA A 606 -7.32 -6.37 -2.26
C ALA A 606 -7.30 -5.60 -0.93
N ASP A 607 -6.89 -4.32 -0.97
CA ASP A 607 -6.87 -3.47 0.20
C ASP A 607 -8.31 -3.09 0.56
N SER A 608 -8.69 -3.31 1.82
CA SER A 608 -9.99 -2.87 2.36
C SER A 608 -10.22 -1.37 2.16
N ARG A 609 -9.15 -0.59 1.97
CA ARG A 609 -9.19 0.82 1.58
C ARG A 609 -9.93 1.08 0.26
N MET A 610 -9.92 0.14 -0.68
CA MET A 610 -10.70 0.28 -1.92
C MET A 610 -12.20 0.31 -1.65
N ALA A 611 -12.67 -0.57 -0.76
CA ALA A 611 -14.06 -0.57 -0.32
C ALA A 611 -14.40 0.70 0.47
N LEU A 612 -13.44 1.27 1.19
CA LEU A 612 -13.60 2.49 1.98
C LEU A 612 -13.54 3.78 1.15
N GLN A 613 -13.02 3.77 -0.09
CA GLN A 613 -12.84 5.00 -0.87
C GLN A 613 -14.16 5.76 -1.11
N ARG A 614 -15.23 5.05 -1.49
CA ARG A 614 -16.56 5.66 -1.69
C ARG A 614 -17.17 6.15 -0.37
N PRO A 615 -17.26 5.32 0.70
CA PRO A 615 -17.70 5.78 2.03
C PRO A 615 -16.94 6.99 2.54
N TRP A 616 -15.62 7.04 2.32
CA TRP A 616 -14.77 8.13 2.80
C TRP A 616 -15.13 9.46 2.15
N TYR A 617 -15.21 9.51 0.82
CA TYR A 617 -15.60 10.71 0.10
C TYR A 617 -17.06 11.10 0.33
N LEU A 618 -17.95 10.12 0.51
CA LEU A 618 -19.33 10.38 0.90
C LEU A 618 -19.41 11.03 2.28
N ALA A 619 -18.69 10.50 3.27
CA ALA A 619 -18.65 11.04 4.63
C ALA A 619 -18.09 12.47 4.64
N MET A 620 -16.99 12.72 3.92
CA MET A 620 -16.41 14.07 3.78
C MET A 620 -17.37 15.03 3.09
N ALA A 621 -18.05 14.59 2.02
CA ALA A 621 -19.03 15.41 1.30
C ALA A 621 -20.22 15.77 2.21
N LEU A 622 -20.80 14.79 2.90
CA LEU A 622 -21.93 15.01 3.81
C LEU A 622 -21.55 15.97 4.95
N LEU A 623 -20.37 15.78 5.55
CA LEU A 623 -19.89 16.66 6.62
C LEU A 623 -19.62 18.08 6.10
N ALA A 624 -19.02 18.23 4.91
CA ALA A 624 -18.75 19.53 4.31
C ALA A 624 -20.03 20.26 3.90
N ILE A 625 -21.01 19.56 3.31
CA ILE A 625 -22.34 20.11 2.98
C ILE A 625 -23.05 20.58 4.24
N PHE A 626 -22.97 19.79 5.33
CA PHE A 626 -23.54 20.18 6.62
C PHE A 626 -22.89 21.46 7.17
N LEU A 627 -21.56 21.55 7.15
CA LEU A 627 -20.83 22.75 7.59
C LEU A 627 -21.11 23.97 6.70
N PHE A 628 -21.23 23.76 5.38
CA PHE A 628 -21.59 24.80 4.42
C PHE A 628 -23.00 25.33 4.71
N ALA A 629 -23.99 24.45 4.84
CA ALA A 629 -25.36 24.82 5.17
C ALA A 629 -25.43 25.56 6.51
N ALA A 630 -24.70 25.06 7.53
CA ALA A 630 -24.60 25.72 8.82
C ALA A 630 -24.01 27.13 8.68
N GLY A 631 -22.91 27.30 7.95
CA GLY A 631 -22.28 28.60 7.73
C GLY A 631 -23.17 29.57 6.95
N VAL A 632 -23.75 29.16 5.81
CA VAL A 632 -24.62 30.00 4.97
C VAL A 632 -25.80 30.47 5.80
N TRP A 633 -26.31 29.58 6.62
CA TRP A 633 -27.43 29.87 7.48
C TRP A 633 -27.06 30.82 8.63
N MET A 634 -25.87 30.66 9.23
CA MET A 634 -25.33 31.64 10.19
C MET A 634 -25.19 33.03 9.56
N VAL A 635 -24.71 33.11 8.31
CA VAL A 635 -24.52 34.37 7.56
C VAL A 635 -25.86 35.01 7.16
N ARG A 636 -26.81 34.22 6.64
CA ARG A 636 -28.12 34.73 6.16
C ARG A 636 -29.03 35.24 7.27
N GLY A 637 -28.85 34.78 8.51
CA GLY A 637 -29.47 35.39 9.68
C GLY A 637 -30.97 35.66 9.57
N THR A 638 -31.77 34.77 8.97
CA THR A 638 -33.18 35.09 8.68
C THR A 638 -33.97 35.43 9.96
N PRO A 639 -34.73 36.54 9.97
CA PRO A 639 -35.42 37.03 11.16
C PRO A 639 -36.62 36.18 11.60
N GLY A 640 -37.18 35.32 10.73
CA GLY A 640 -38.29 34.41 11.06
C GLY A 640 -38.07 33.02 10.46
N GLY A 641 -38.19 31.97 11.27
CA GLY A 641 -38.04 30.58 10.79
C GLY A 641 -37.83 29.60 11.94
N SER A 642 -38.94 29.01 12.41
CA SER A 642 -39.04 28.06 13.53
C SER A 642 -38.70 26.62 13.16
N VAL A 643 -38.37 26.33 11.90
CA VAL A 643 -38.29 24.95 11.40
C VAL A 643 -36.83 24.55 11.17
N MET A 644 -36.19 23.93 12.17
CA MET A 644 -35.05 23.01 11.96
C MET A 644 -34.74 22.19 13.20
N SER A 645 -34.21 20.97 12.98
CA SER A 645 -33.97 19.91 13.96
C SER A 645 -33.02 20.33 15.10
N ASN A 646 -33.26 19.77 16.29
CA ASN A 646 -32.53 20.09 17.52
C ASN A 646 -31.00 20.05 17.37
N PHE A 647 -30.47 19.16 16.52
CA PHE A 647 -29.03 18.96 16.31
C PHE A 647 -28.33 20.16 15.65
N ALA A 648 -28.89 20.70 14.56
CA ALA A 648 -28.40 21.94 13.95
C ALA A 648 -28.72 23.16 14.82
N GLY A 649 -29.79 23.06 15.61
CA GLY A 649 -30.07 23.95 16.74
C GLY A 649 -28.84 24.10 17.64
N HIS A 650 -28.24 23.03 18.16
CA HIS A 650 -27.12 23.11 19.12
C HIS A 650 -25.83 23.72 18.56
N LEU A 651 -25.51 23.49 17.28
CA LEU A 651 -24.34 24.12 16.66
C LEU A 651 -24.55 25.62 16.40
N VAL A 652 -25.81 26.02 16.17
CA VAL A 652 -26.14 27.33 15.59
C VAL A 652 -26.86 28.27 16.56
N THR A 653 -27.60 27.80 17.57
CA THR A 653 -28.17 28.67 18.62
C THR A 653 -27.09 29.44 19.35
N ASP A 654 -25.88 28.88 19.46
CA ASP A 654 -24.69 29.54 20.01
C ASP A 654 -24.11 30.62 19.08
N SER A 655 -24.28 30.48 17.76
CA SER A 655 -23.69 31.39 16.76
C SER A 655 -24.65 32.46 16.23
N ARG A 656 -25.98 32.22 16.25
CA ARG A 656 -27.02 33.23 15.96
C ARG A 656 -26.93 34.42 16.93
N TRP A 657 -26.29 34.24 18.08
CA TRP A 657 -25.96 35.29 19.03
C TRP A 657 -24.98 36.32 18.42
N LEU A 658 -23.94 35.88 17.69
CA LEU A 658 -22.98 36.76 17.02
C LEU A 658 -23.63 37.60 15.94
N THR A 659 -24.33 36.98 14.98
CA THR A 659 -24.85 37.70 13.83
C THR A 659 -25.96 38.69 14.18
N ARG A 660 -26.85 38.36 15.14
CA ARG A 660 -27.89 39.31 15.60
C ARG A 660 -27.36 40.45 16.45
N TRP A 661 -26.30 40.26 17.25
CA TRP A 661 -25.70 41.36 18.00
C TRP A 661 -25.04 42.39 17.05
N PHE A 662 -24.56 41.93 15.88
CA PHE A 662 -24.00 42.81 14.85
C PHE A 662 -25.02 43.41 13.87
N LEU A 663 -26.16 42.75 13.63
CA LEU A 663 -27.20 43.23 12.70
C LEU A 663 -28.30 44.07 13.36
N ALA A 664 -28.46 44.04 14.69
CA ALA A 664 -29.54 44.75 15.37
C ALA A 664 -29.31 46.27 15.55
N ARG A 665 -28.41 46.89 14.78
CA ARG A 665 -28.16 48.34 14.86
C ARG A 665 -29.17 49.18 14.06
N ASP A 666 -29.90 48.62 13.10
CA ASP A 666 -30.65 49.43 12.12
C ASP A 666 -32.16 49.19 11.98
N THR A 667 -32.82 48.35 12.78
CA THR A 667 -34.29 48.33 12.77
C THR A 667 -34.85 49.39 13.71
N THR A 668 -34.90 50.59 13.18
CA THR A 668 -35.66 51.76 13.65
C THR A 668 -37.14 51.42 13.82
N SER A 669 -37.55 50.94 14.99
CA SER A 669 -38.93 51.15 15.47
C SER A 669 -38.89 52.29 16.47
N SER A 670 -39.44 53.42 16.07
CA SER A 670 -39.60 54.63 16.87
C SER A 670 -40.60 54.39 18.00
N ASP A 671 -40.14 53.88 19.14
CA ASP A 671 -40.86 54.16 20.38
C ASP A 671 -39.92 54.39 21.57
N ARG A 672 -40.30 55.37 22.38
CA ARG A 672 -39.46 56.12 23.32
C ARG A 672 -38.95 55.26 24.47
N SER A 673 -37.75 54.72 24.32
CA SER A 673 -36.81 54.53 25.44
C SER A 673 -35.40 54.41 24.85
N ARG A 674 -34.64 55.51 24.86
CA ARG A 674 -33.23 55.52 24.42
C ARG A 674 -32.48 54.48 25.26
N PRO A 675 -31.97 53.38 24.70
CA PRO A 675 -31.00 52.55 25.40
C PRO A 675 -29.75 53.40 25.63
N ALA A 676 -29.17 53.30 26.82
CA ALA A 676 -27.93 53.98 27.15
C ALA A 676 -26.86 53.71 26.06
N PRO A 677 -26.10 54.72 25.61
CA PRO A 677 -25.07 54.54 24.61
C PRO A 677 -24.09 53.46 25.09
N VAL A 678 -23.86 52.46 24.25
CA VAL A 678 -22.85 51.43 24.49
C VAL A 678 -21.51 52.16 24.56
N GLU A 679 -20.87 52.20 25.73
CA GLU A 679 -19.63 52.96 26.02
C GLU A 679 -18.40 52.56 25.19
N ASP A 680 -18.50 51.61 24.25
CA ASP A 680 -17.34 51.18 23.45
C ASP A 680 -17.76 50.57 22.08
N PRO A 681 -18.35 51.37 21.17
CA PRO A 681 -18.89 50.89 19.89
C PRO A 681 -17.82 50.31 18.96
N GLU A 682 -16.57 50.80 19.04
CA GLU A 682 -15.46 50.36 18.18
C GLU A 682 -15.00 48.93 18.50
N ALA A 683 -14.98 48.56 19.78
CA ALA A 683 -14.65 47.21 20.21
C ALA A 683 -15.71 46.20 19.74
N VAL A 684 -16.98 46.61 19.73
CA VAL A 684 -18.11 45.83 19.21
C VAL A 684 -18.01 45.68 17.69
N GLU A 685 -17.67 46.74 16.96
CA GLU A 685 -17.65 46.71 15.50
C GLU A 685 -16.49 45.90 14.92
N SER A 686 -15.30 45.96 15.53
CA SER A 686 -14.15 45.09 15.19
C SER A 686 -14.40 43.59 15.48
N LEU A 687 -15.14 43.32 16.57
CA LEU A 687 -16.04 42.18 16.76
C LEU A 687 -16.69 41.57 15.53
N ALA A 688 -17.53 42.44 14.97
CA ALA A 688 -18.49 42.14 13.94
C ALA A 688 -17.81 41.74 12.66
N THR A 689 -16.78 42.50 12.32
CA THR A 689 -16.03 42.31 11.10
C THR A 689 -15.24 41.02 11.17
N LEU A 690 -14.53 40.76 12.28
CA LEU A 690 -13.77 39.51 12.43
C LEU A 690 -14.68 38.28 12.49
N GLY A 691 -15.76 38.32 13.27
CA GLY A 691 -16.71 37.22 13.37
C GLY A 691 -17.42 36.91 12.03
N ARG A 692 -17.85 37.95 11.31
CA ARG A 692 -18.43 37.80 9.96
C ARG A 692 -17.40 37.27 8.97
N ALA A 693 -16.17 37.79 8.99
CA ALA A 693 -15.10 37.32 8.12
C ALA A 693 -14.78 35.84 8.35
N LEU A 694 -14.70 35.40 9.61
CA LEU A 694 -14.48 34.00 9.97
C LEU A 694 -15.65 33.10 9.55
N LEU A 695 -16.90 33.55 9.72
CA LEU A 695 -18.09 32.81 9.27
C LEU A 695 -18.16 32.71 7.74
N TRP A 696 -17.81 33.77 7.02
CA TRP A 696 -17.65 33.73 5.56
C TRP A 696 -16.53 32.76 5.17
N GLY A 697 -15.38 32.82 5.84
CA GLY A 697 -14.30 31.86 5.65
C GLY A 697 -14.76 30.41 5.82
N LEU A 698 -15.51 30.11 6.90
CA LEU A 698 -16.13 28.80 7.13
C LEU A 698 -17.02 28.38 5.94
N THR A 699 -17.90 29.26 5.46
CA THR A 699 -18.77 28.93 4.31
C THR A 699 -17.99 28.67 3.03
N VAL A 700 -16.99 29.50 2.73
CA VAL A 700 -16.21 29.36 1.51
C VAL A 700 -15.41 28.06 1.55
N ILE A 701 -14.71 27.79 2.65
CA ILE A 701 -13.91 26.57 2.80
C ILE A 701 -14.81 25.33 2.75
N ALA A 702 -15.91 25.29 3.51
CA ALA A 702 -16.82 24.15 3.52
C ALA A 702 -17.46 23.92 2.14
N GLY A 703 -17.83 24.98 1.41
CA GLY A 703 -18.36 24.89 0.05
C GLY A 703 -17.35 24.34 -0.95
N VAL A 704 -16.10 24.80 -0.89
CA VAL A 704 -15.00 24.28 -1.73
C VAL A 704 -14.74 22.81 -1.43
N VAL A 705 -14.64 22.43 -0.15
CA VAL A 705 -14.43 21.03 0.25
C VAL A 705 -15.59 20.14 -0.21
N ALA A 706 -16.83 20.59 -0.04
CA ALA A 706 -18.01 19.86 -0.51
C ALA A 706 -17.98 19.67 -2.03
N LEU A 707 -17.66 20.72 -2.79
CA LEU A 707 -17.53 20.66 -4.24
C LEU A 707 -16.47 19.65 -4.67
N VAL A 708 -15.26 19.73 -4.10
CA VAL A 708 -14.17 18.80 -4.39
C VAL A 708 -14.57 17.36 -4.05
N ALA A 709 -15.14 17.13 -2.87
CA ALA A 709 -15.55 15.80 -2.44
C ALA A 709 -16.64 15.19 -3.34
N VAL A 710 -17.64 15.98 -3.75
CA VAL A 710 -18.71 15.56 -4.66
C VAL A 710 -18.17 15.31 -6.08
N VAL A 711 -17.30 16.18 -6.59
CA VAL A 711 -16.66 15.98 -7.91
C VAL A 711 -15.83 14.70 -7.91
N ARG A 712 -15.04 14.44 -6.86
CA ARG A 712 -14.25 13.20 -6.74
C ARG A 712 -15.14 11.98 -6.57
N LEU A 713 -16.19 12.05 -5.76
CA LEU A 713 -17.18 10.97 -5.63
C LEU A 713 -17.85 10.65 -6.97
N GLY A 714 -18.17 11.68 -7.76
CA GLY A 714 -18.72 11.54 -9.10
C GLY A 714 -17.72 10.92 -10.10
N GLN A 715 -16.44 11.29 -10.03
CA GLN A 715 -15.37 10.66 -10.83
C GLN A 715 -15.25 9.17 -10.50
N ILE A 716 -15.21 8.81 -9.20
CA ILE A 716 -15.12 7.43 -8.71
C ILE A 716 -16.38 6.63 -9.09
N GLY A 717 -17.56 7.27 -9.08
CA GLY A 717 -18.84 6.65 -9.43
C GLY A 717 -18.98 6.40 -10.94
N ARG A 718 -18.61 7.38 -11.78
CA ARG A 718 -18.69 7.27 -13.25
C ARG A 718 -17.65 6.31 -13.82
N TRP A 719 -16.49 6.20 -13.18
CA TRP A 719 -15.37 5.38 -13.65
C TRP A 719 -15.36 3.98 -13.02
N GLY A 720 -16.55 3.37 -12.86
CA GLY A 720 -16.68 1.99 -12.36
C GLY A 720 -15.95 0.90 -13.18
N GLY A 721 -15.17 1.27 -14.20
CA GLY A 721 -14.24 0.39 -14.90
C GLY A 721 -12.79 0.81 -14.62
N LEU A 722 -11.98 -0.16 -14.19
CA LEU A 722 -10.51 -0.39 -14.25
C LEU A 722 -9.50 0.75 -14.53
N ASP A 723 -9.88 1.86 -15.18
CA ASP A 723 -9.05 3.01 -15.51
C ASP A 723 -9.20 4.17 -14.50
N ALA A 724 -9.98 4.00 -13.43
CA ALA A 724 -10.07 5.03 -12.40
C ALA A 724 -8.73 5.17 -11.67
N SER A 725 -8.22 6.40 -11.53
CA SER A 725 -7.03 6.67 -10.73
C SER A 725 -7.33 6.30 -9.27
N PHE A 726 -6.86 5.14 -8.82
CA PHE A 726 -7.03 4.67 -7.45
C PHE A 726 -6.06 5.36 -6.49
N ASP A 727 -5.90 6.68 -6.63
CA ASP A 727 -4.94 7.51 -5.90
C ASP A 727 -5.04 7.28 -4.39
N LEU A 728 -6.27 7.10 -3.87
CA LEU A 728 -6.50 6.86 -2.44
C LEU A 728 -6.00 5.48 -2.00
N ALA A 729 -6.22 4.44 -2.81
CA ALA A 729 -5.70 3.11 -2.52
C ALA A 729 -4.16 3.12 -2.50
N HIS A 730 -3.55 3.85 -3.44
CA HIS A 730 -2.11 4.06 -3.48
C HIS A 730 -1.57 4.95 -2.33
N GLY A 731 -2.44 5.58 -1.54
CA GLY A 731 -2.02 6.51 -0.48
C GLY A 731 -1.40 7.79 -1.05
N ARG A 732 -1.85 8.23 -2.23
CA ARG A 732 -1.34 9.41 -2.95
C ARG A 732 -2.44 10.43 -3.28
N ASP A 733 -3.59 10.36 -2.61
CA ASP A 733 -4.73 11.24 -2.89
C ASP A 733 -4.63 12.58 -2.13
N LEU A 734 -3.98 13.55 -2.77
CA LEU A 734 -3.85 14.90 -2.23
C LEU A 734 -5.20 15.58 -1.97
N TRP A 735 -6.23 15.26 -2.75
CA TRP A 735 -7.55 15.88 -2.58
C TRP A 735 -8.25 15.40 -1.31
N ALA A 736 -8.14 14.12 -0.98
CA ALA A 736 -8.65 13.60 0.28
C ALA A 736 -7.98 14.30 1.48
N VAL A 737 -6.67 14.51 1.40
CA VAL A 737 -5.90 15.25 2.41
C VAL A 737 -6.35 16.70 2.54
N TYR A 738 -6.50 17.42 1.42
CA TYR A 738 -7.00 18.80 1.44
C TYR A 738 -8.42 18.89 1.98
N CYS A 739 -9.30 17.93 1.67
CA CYS A 739 -10.63 17.86 2.24
C CYS A 739 -10.57 17.67 3.77
N LEU A 740 -9.73 16.77 4.27
CA LEU A 740 -9.54 16.56 5.71
C LEU A 740 -9.02 17.82 6.42
N TRP A 741 -8.01 18.49 5.84
CA TRP A 741 -7.49 19.74 6.40
C TRP A 741 -8.51 20.87 6.35
N GLY A 742 -9.27 20.98 5.26
CA GLY A 742 -10.35 21.95 5.13
C GLY A 742 -11.46 21.72 6.16
N LEU A 743 -11.86 20.46 6.39
CA LEU A 743 -12.82 20.09 7.44
C LEU A 743 -12.30 20.44 8.84
N TYR A 744 -11.04 20.15 9.13
CA TYR A 744 -10.42 20.55 10.40
C TYR A 744 -10.35 22.07 10.55
N ALA A 745 -9.97 22.80 9.50
CA ALA A 745 -9.94 24.26 9.51
C ALA A 745 -11.32 24.86 9.79
N CYS A 746 -12.38 24.34 9.15
CA CYS A 746 -13.76 24.70 9.45
C CYS A 746 -14.09 24.51 10.93
N PHE A 747 -13.70 23.36 11.50
CA PHE A 747 -13.93 23.07 12.91
C PHE A 747 -13.15 24.01 13.84
N ALA A 748 -11.88 24.29 13.51
CA ALA A 748 -11.02 25.20 14.26
C ALA A 748 -11.54 26.65 14.22
N ILE A 749 -12.04 27.13 13.08
CA ILE A 749 -12.66 28.46 12.94
C ILE A 749 -13.82 28.63 13.92
N VAL A 750 -14.72 27.63 14.00
CA VAL A 750 -15.83 27.67 14.98
C VAL A 750 -15.30 27.73 16.41
N GLY A 751 -14.20 27.03 16.69
CA GLY A 751 -13.56 27.04 18.01
C GLY A 751 -12.94 28.37 18.36
N VAL A 752 -12.21 28.99 17.44
CA VAL A 752 -11.64 30.33 17.60
C VAL A 752 -12.75 31.36 17.82
N VAL A 753 -13.83 31.30 17.06
CA VAL A 753 -14.99 32.18 17.25
C VAL A 753 -15.55 32.02 18.67
N ARG A 754 -15.83 30.79 19.11
CA ARG A 754 -16.36 30.54 20.47
C ARG A 754 -15.40 30.99 21.59
N LEU A 755 -14.10 30.72 21.44
CA LEU A 755 -13.08 31.15 22.40
C LEU A 755 -12.91 32.66 22.43
N SER A 756 -13.00 33.35 21.29
CA SER A 756 -12.91 34.81 21.23
C SER A 756 -14.04 35.48 22.03
N ILE A 757 -15.23 34.89 22.00
CA ILE A 757 -16.38 35.35 22.76
C ILE A 757 -16.14 35.16 24.26
N ALA A 758 -15.76 33.95 24.67
CA ALA A 758 -15.46 33.65 26.07
C ALA A 758 -14.32 34.53 26.60
N GLY A 759 -13.23 34.67 25.84
CA GLY A 759 -12.09 35.52 26.17
C GLY A 759 -12.49 36.97 26.43
N ARG A 760 -13.38 37.55 25.60
CA ARG A 760 -13.90 38.90 25.86
C ARG A 760 -14.78 38.98 27.09
N ARG A 761 -15.61 37.97 27.35
CA ARG A 761 -16.41 37.90 28.59
C ARG A 761 -15.47 37.90 29.80
N TYR A 762 -14.40 37.12 29.77
CA TYR A 762 -13.36 37.11 30.81
C TYR A 762 -12.64 38.45 30.95
N GLU A 763 -12.38 39.19 29.87
CA GLU A 763 -11.82 40.54 29.93
C GLU A 763 -12.78 41.51 30.64
N VAL A 764 -14.08 41.44 30.35
CA VAL A 764 -15.09 42.25 31.04
C VAL A 764 -15.21 41.84 32.52
N TYR A 765 -15.15 40.55 32.84
CA TYR A 765 -15.09 40.06 34.23
C TYR A 765 -13.88 40.62 34.95
N GLY A 766 -12.71 40.48 34.36
CA GLY A 766 -11.46 40.90 34.99
C GLY A 766 -11.39 42.41 35.22
N ARG A 767 -11.84 43.23 34.25
CA ARG A 767 -11.92 44.69 34.42
C ARG A 767 -12.97 45.10 35.46
N SER A 768 -14.14 44.48 35.42
CA SER A 768 -15.25 44.84 36.32
C SER A 768 -15.05 44.31 37.74
N LEU A 769 -14.15 43.33 37.96
CA LEU A 769 -13.87 42.71 39.25
C LEU A 769 -12.48 43.08 39.82
N ASP A 770 -11.77 44.01 39.18
CA ASP A 770 -10.41 44.45 39.56
C ASP A 770 -9.42 43.30 39.72
N TRP A 771 -9.46 42.31 38.81
CA TRP A 771 -8.49 41.22 38.84
C TRP A 771 -7.14 41.71 38.29
N PRO A 772 -6.04 41.65 39.07
CA PRO A 772 -4.76 42.24 38.69
C PRO A 772 -4.17 41.67 37.39
N ASP A 773 -4.53 40.44 37.01
CA ASP A 773 -4.04 39.77 35.80
C ASP A 773 -4.94 39.95 34.56
N ALA A 774 -6.06 40.68 34.67
CA ALA A 774 -7.11 40.72 33.64
C ALA A 774 -6.63 41.21 32.26
N VAL A 775 -5.64 42.10 32.24
CA VAL A 775 -5.13 42.75 31.03
C VAL A 775 -3.98 41.96 30.38
N GLN A 776 -3.23 41.18 31.17
CA GLN A 776 -2.03 40.47 30.69
C GLN A 776 -2.34 39.12 30.01
N SER A 777 -3.59 38.66 30.08
CA SER A 777 -4.08 37.41 29.49
C SER A 777 -4.27 37.43 27.96
N ARG A 778 -3.91 38.50 27.24
CA ARG A 778 -4.30 38.62 25.82
C ARG A 778 -3.72 37.50 24.92
N ARG A 779 -2.57 36.90 25.24
CA ARG A 779 -1.84 36.01 24.30
C ARG A 779 -1.06 34.82 24.95
N PRO A 780 -1.55 34.09 25.96
CA PRO A 780 -0.80 32.95 26.54
C PRO A 780 -0.54 31.82 25.52
N TRP A 781 -1.27 31.79 24.41
CA TRP A 781 -1.09 30.82 23.32
C TRP A 781 0.04 31.18 22.36
N LEU A 782 0.47 32.45 22.27
CA LEU A 782 1.52 32.87 21.32
C LEU A 782 2.89 32.30 21.66
N ILE A 783 3.22 32.17 22.95
CA ILE A 783 4.51 31.63 23.40
C ILE A 783 4.66 30.15 22.99
N PRO A 784 3.74 29.23 23.35
CA PRO A 784 3.86 27.83 22.95
C PRO A 784 3.72 27.62 21.43
N VAL A 785 2.88 28.40 20.75
CA VAL A 785 2.80 28.36 19.27
C VAL A 785 4.09 28.88 18.63
N GLY A 786 4.68 29.94 19.16
CA GLY A 786 5.96 30.49 18.69
C GLY A 786 7.10 29.50 18.87
N ILE A 787 7.23 28.88 20.05
CA ILE A 787 8.23 27.83 20.31
C ILE A 787 8.04 26.65 19.34
N LEU A 788 6.81 26.19 19.18
CA LEU A 788 6.53 25.03 18.34
C LEU A 788 6.72 25.37 16.84
N LEU A 789 6.43 26.61 16.40
CA LEU A 789 6.77 27.09 15.05
C LEU A 789 8.28 27.13 14.85
N ILE A 790 9.05 27.59 15.83
CA ILE A 790 10.53 27.56 15.77
C ILE A 790 10.99 26.11 15.63
N VAL A 791 10.43 25.15 16.37
CA VAL A 791 10.75 23.72 16.22
C VAL A 791 10.41 23.24 14.80
N VAL A 792 9.23 23.54 14.27
CA VAL A 792 8.83 23.14 12.90
C VAL A 792 9.76 23.76 11.85
N PHE A 793 10.07 25.05 11.96
CA PHE A 793 10.99 25.74 11.04
C PHE A 793 12.41 25.21 11.15
N THR A 794 12.89 24.96 12.37
CA THR A 794 14.20 24.35 12.59
C THR A 794 14.26 23.01 11.87
N PHE A 795 13.28 22.11 12.09
CA PHE A 795 13.20 20.84 11.35
C PHE A 795 13.11 21.02 9.83
N TYR A 796 12.34 21.99 9.35
CA TYR A 796 12.20 22.30 7.93
C TYR A 796 13.53 22.73 7.29
N PHE A 797 14.39 23.42 8.04
CA PHE A 797 15.65 23.96 7.54
C PHE A 797 16.88 23.10 7.86
N THR A 798 16.87 22.34 8.97
CA THR A 798 18.03 21.55 9.41
C THR A 798 18.05 20.14 8.84
N ASP A 799 16.90 19.56 8.52
CA ASP A 799 16.87 18.17 8.05
C ASP A 799 17.25 18.10 6.57
N THR A 800 18.18 17.23 6.24
CA THR A 800 18.57 16.93 4.86
C THR A 800 17.32 16.43 4.14
N ARG A 801 16.80 17.24 3.22
CA ARG A 801 15.51 17.03 2.56
C ARG A 801 15.44 15.61 1.99
N PRO A 802 14.61 14.71 2.54
CA PRO A 802 14.53 13.36 2.03
C PRO A 802 14.02 13.38 0.60
N VAL A 803 14.76 12.72 -0.30
CA VAL A 803 14.37 12.58 -1.69
C VAL A 803 13.23 11.57 -1.74
N SER A 804 12.00 12.08 -1.88
CA SER A 804 10.83 11.23 -2.05
C SER A 804 10.04 11.62 -3.28
N VAL A 805 9.41 10.61 -3.89
CA VAL A 805 8.52 10.73 -5.05
C VAL A 805 7.14 11.30 -4.65
N ASP A 806 6.94 11.53 -3.36
CA ASP A 806 5.72 12.06 -2.77
C ASP A 806 5.84 13.58 -2.56
N ALA A 807 4.71 14.29 -2.68
CA ALA A 807 4.61 15.72 -2.51
C ALA A 807 5.10 16.14 -1.12
N ARG A 808 5.88 17.21 -1.09
CA ARG A 808 6.52 17.73 0.14
C ARG A 808 5.56 18.47 1.08
N ASN A 809 4.39 18.91 0.61
CA ASN A 809 3.53 19.83 1.37
C ASN A 809 2.64 19.20 2.47
N PRO A 810 2.12 17.95 2.36
CA PRO A 810 1.15 17.41 3.32
C PRO A 810 1.63 17.35 4.78
N TRP A 811 2.92 17.12 5.02
CA TRP A 811 3.44 17.02 6.39
C TRP A 811 3.47 18.38 7.10
N LEU A 812 3.67 19.49 6.38
CA LEU A 812 3.62 20.84 6.95
C LEU A 812 2.22 21.15 7.50
N PHE A 813 1.18 20.77 6.76
CA PHE A 813 -0.20 20.91 7.22
C PHE A 813 -0.50 20.02 8.42
N ALA A 814 0.04 18.81 8.46
CA ALA A 814 -0.06 17.94 9.64
C ALA A 814 0.58 18.58 10.88
N MET A 815 1.77 19.17 10.72
CA MET A 815 2.44 19.89 11.81
C MET A 815 1.64 21.11 12.26
N LEU A 816 1.10 21.88 11.32
CA LEU A 816 0.24 23.03 11.64
C LEU A 816 -1.03 22.60 12.39
N ALA A 817 -1.62 21.47 12.04
CA ALA A 817 -2.78 20.94 12.77
C ALA A 817 -2.41 20.50 14.20
N LEU A 818 -1.27 19.83 14.40
CA LEU A 818 -0.77 19.47 15.74
C LEU A 818 -0.46 20.72 16.58
N LEU A 819 0.14 21.75 15.95
CA LEU A 819 0.34 23.09 16.50
C LEU A 819 -0.97 23.71 17.00
N CYS A 820 -2.01 23.68 16.17
CA CYS A 820 -3.34 24.16 16.54
C CYS A 820 -3.89 23.39 17.74
N SER A 821 -3.72 22.07 17.82
CA SER A 821 -4.16 21.28 18.98
C SER A 821 -3.49 21.73 20.28
N VAL A 822 -2.17 21.92 20.28
CA VAL A 822 -1.43 22.43 21.45
C VAL A 822 -1.95 23.81 21.84
N ALA A 823 -2.19 24.70 20.86
CA ALA A 823 -2.77 26.02 21.12
C ALA A 823 -4.14 25.91 21.81
N PHE A 824 -5.02 25.03 21.31
CA PHE A 824 -6.33 24.79 21.91
C PHE A 824 -6.21 24.23 23.34
N LEU A 825 -5.27 23.34 23.64
CA LEU A 825 -5.04 22.84 25.01
C LEU A 825 -4.58 23.95 25.97
N VAL A 826 -3.70 24.83 25.51
CA VAL A 826 -3.24 25.97 26.32
C VAL A 826 -4.40 26.93 26.57
N THR A 827 -5.22 27.22 25.56
CA THR A 827 -6.42 28.05 25.73
C THR A 827 -7.44 27.40 26.66
N LEU A 828 -7.65 26.08 26.55
CA LEU A 828 -8.52 25.30 27.43
C LEU A 828 -8.07 25.45 28.88
N ALA A 829 -6.78 25.23 29.17
CA ALA A 829 -6.23 25.36 30.52
C ALA A 829 -6.36 26.79 31.06
N SER A 830 -6.13 27.80 30.22
CA SER A 830 -6.29 29.21 30.57
C SER A 830 -7.76 29.56 30.89
N HIS A 831 -8.71 29.15 30.04
CA HIS A 831 -10.13 29.41 30.23
C HIS A 831 -10.68 28.65 31.45
N LEU A 832 -10.18 27.44 31.73
CA LEU A 832 -10.55 26.69 32.93
C LEU A 832 -10.11 27.41 34.21
N ARG A 833 -8.90 28.01 34.23
CA ARG A 833 -8.46 28.82 35.37
C ARG A 833 -9.31 30.08 35.55
N GLN A 834 -9.64 30.75 34.44
CA GLN A 834 -10.50 31.95 34.47
C GLN A 834 -11.92 31.61 34.91
N LEU A 835 -12.48 30.50 34.44
CA LEU A 835 -13.77 30.00 34.89
C LEU A 835 -13.75 29.74 36.40
N GLY A 836 -12.72 29.07 36.92
CA GLY A 836 -12.55 28.86 38.36
C GLY A 836 -12.52 30.15 39.18
N ARG A 837 -11.95 31.25 38.63
CA ARG A 837 -12.00 32.57 39.28
C ARG A 837 -13.40 33.17 39.24
N VAL A 838 -14.10 33.06 38.11
CA VAL A 838 -15.50 33.54 37.96
C VAL A 838 -16.43 32.78 38.90
N THR A 839 -16.35 31.46 38.94
CA THR A 839 -17.19 30.61 39.81
C THR A 839 -16.87 30.81 41.28
N LEU A 840 -15.60 30.98 41.66
CA LEU A 840 -15.20 31.29 43.04
C LEU A 840 -15.67 32.69 43.49
N TRP A 841 -15.70 33.68 42.58
CA TRP A 841 -16.32 34.97 42.89
C TRP A 841 -17.83 34.81 43.07
N LEU A 842 -18.49 34.12 42.14
CA LEU A 842 -19.94 33.91 42.18
C LEU A 842 -20.38 33.04 43.37
N SER A 843 -19.56 32.08 43.83
CA SER A 843 -19.90 31.19 44.94
C SER A 843 -20.03 31.95 46.27
N ARG A 844 -19.42 33.14 46.38
CA ARG A 844 -19.61 34.05 47.52
C ARG A 844 -21.06 34.58 47.62
N SER A 845 -21.85 34.49 46.55
CA SER A 845 -23.27 34.83 46.59
C SER A 845 -24.14 33.76 47.26
N ILE A 846 -23.64 32.52 47.40
CA ILE A 846 -24.42 31.38 47.92
C ILE A 846 -25.01 31.66 49.31
N PRO A 847 -24.24 32.09 50.32
CA PRO A 847 -24.80 32.33 51.66
C PRO A 847 -25.85 33.44 51.65
N SER A 848 -25.60 34.53 50.91
CA SER A 848 -26.50 35.68 50.81
C SER A 848 -27.84 35.31 50.16
N VAL A 849 -27.82 34.46 49.13
CA VAL A 849 -29.02 33.98 48.44
C VAL A 849 -29.79 32.98 49.30
N GLN A 850 -29.10 32.02 49.92
CA GLN A 850 -29.71 31.01 50.80
C GLN A 850 -30.41 31.67 52.01
N ALA A 851 -29.73 32.60 52.68
CA ALA A 851 -30.24 33.28 53.86
C ALA A 851 -31.50 34.11 53.58
N ARG A 852 -31.57 34.79 52.42
CA ARG A 852 -32.71 35.67 52.09
C ARG A 852 -33.90 34.95 51.47
N LYS A 853 -33.69 33.96 50.60
CA LYS A 853 -34.79 33.25 49.92
C LYS A 853 -35.33 32.06 50.72
N GLY A 854 -34.67 31.68 51.81
CA GLY A 854 -35.02 30.47 52.58
C GLY A 854 -34.79 29.16 51.80
N MET A 855 -34.09 29.22 50.67
CA MET A 855 -33.78 28.06 49.84
C MET A 855 -32.47 27.44 50.32
N LYS A 856 -32.55 26.49 51.27
CA LYS A 856 -31.36 25.79 51.81
C LYS A 856 -30.58 25.05 50.74
N ASP A 857 -31.25 24.58 49.70
CA ASP A 857 -30.65 23.76 48.63
C ASP A 857 -30.18 24.59 47.43
N TRP A 858 -30.02 25.91 47.54
CA TRP A 858 -29.47 26.73 46.45
C TRP A 858 -27.94 26.69 46.46
N PRO A 859 -27.24 26.45 45.32
CA PRO A 859 -27.78 26.35 43.97
C PRO A 859 -27.97 24.88 43.54
N SER A 860 -29.19 24.34 43.58
CA SER A 860 -29.52 23.01 43.02
C SER A 860 -30.17 23.12 41.63
N PRO A 861 -30.09 22.08 40.78
CA PRO A 861 -30.74 22.08 39.47
C PRO A 861 -32.25 22.34 39.56
N GLN A 862 -32.89 21.82 40.62
CA GLN A 862 -34.32 22.01 40.89
C GLN A 862 -34.63 23.48 41.20
N ALA A 863 -33.84 24.14 42.04
CA ALA A 863 -33.99 25.55 42.36
C ALA A 863 -33.76 26.46 41.14
N LEU A 864 -32.91 26.03 40.20
CA LEU A 864 -32.60 26.77 38.99
C LEU A 864 -33.52 26.46 37.80
N GLN A 865 -34.46 25.52 37.96
CA GLN A 865 -35.30 25.00 36.87
C GLN A 865 -34.44 24.49 35.69
N GLU A 866 -33.34 23.84 36.02
CA GLU A 866 -32.41 23.22 35.07
C GLU A 866 -32.46 21.70 35.13
N THR A 867 -32.15 21.07 34.01
CA THR A 867 -32.09 19.62 33.92
C THR A 867 -30.76 19.13 34.49
N ILE A 868 -30.82 18.08 35.30
CA ILE A 868 -29.63 17.42 35.87
C ILE A 868 -28.76 16.89 34.72
N GLN A 869 -27.55 17.42 34.59
CA GLN A 869 -26.59 17.07 33.55
C GLN A 869 -25.17 17.26 34.08
N THR A 870 -24.20 16.52 33.56
CA THR A 870 -22.80 16.81 33.91
C THR A 870 -22.40 18.18 33.35
N PRO A 871 -21.55 18.96 34.07
CA PRO A 871 -21.12 20.27 33.60
C PRO A 871 -20.56 20.24 32.18
N PHE A 872 -19.83 19.17 31.82
CA PHE A 872 -19.26 19.02 30.48
C PHE A 872 -20.30 18.72 29.39
N ASN A 873 -21.52 18.31 29.73
CA ASN A 873 -22.61 18.07 28.79
C ASN A 873 -23.61 19.23 28.72
N LEU A 874 -23.33 20.36 29.36
CA LEU A 874 -24.22 21.52 29.32
C LEU A 874 -24.50 21.99 27.89
N GLU A 875 -25.75 22.37 27.69
CA GLU A 875 -26.28 22.86 26.43
C GLU A 875 -26.84 24.27 26.62
N LEU A 876 -26.47 25.16 25.71
CA LEU A 876 -27.04 26.49 25.60
C LEU A 876 -28.42 26.38 24.91
N ARG A 877 -29.48 26.62 25.67
CA ARG A 877 -30.86 26.64 25.18
C ARG A 877 -31.25 28.04 24.72
N ARG A 878 -32.35 28.14 23.95
CA ARG A 878 -32.90 29.43 23.51
C ARG A 878 -33.17 30.39 24.68
N LYS A 879 -33.62 29.87 25.84
CA LYS A 879 -33.85 30.65 27.07
C LYS A 879 -32.56 31.25 27.62
N ASP A 880 -31.46 30.51 27.54
CA ASP A 880 -30.13 30.96 28.02
C ASP A 880 -29.63 32.11 27.12
N VAL A 881 -29.80 31.97 25.80
CA VAL A 881 -29.46 33.04 24.85
C VAL A 881 -30.33 34.29 25.03
N ALA A 882 -31.62 34.12 25.34
CA ALA A 882 -32.50 35.25 25.67
C ALA A 882 -32.04 35.96 26.95
N ALA A 883 -31.62 35.21 27.98
CA ALA A 883 -31.10 35.76 29.22
C ALA A 883 -29.79 36.53 29.00
N LEU A 884 -28.86 36.00 28.20
CA LEU A 884 -27.62 36.69 27.81
C LEU A 884 -27.86 38.01 27.05
N LYS A 885 -29.03 38.17 26.43
CA LYS A 885 -29.42 39.38 25.69
C LYS A 885 -30.20 40.37 26.54
N SER A 886 -30.95 39.91 27.53
CA SER A 886 -31.86 40.78 28.28
C SER A 886 -31.16 41.89 29.05
N ARG A 887 -29.88 41.70 29.43
CA ARG A 887 -29.14 42.68 30.22
C ARG A 887 -27.67 42.77 29.79
N PRO A 888 -27.09 43.99 29.78
CA PRO A 888 -25.67 44.16 29.48
C PRO A 888 -24.82 43.53 30.60
N LEU A 889 -23.72 42.88 30.20
CA LEU A 889 -22.85 42.13 31.11
C LEU A 889 -22.33 42.98 32.28
N ARG A 890 -21.94 44.24 32.03
CA ARG A 890 -21.44 45.14 33.08
C ARG A 890 -22.49 45.39 34.15
N ALA A 891 -23.75 45.66 33.75
CA ALA A 891 -24.85 45.87 34.68
C ALA A 891 -25.12 44.60 35.51
N TRP A 892 -25.09 43.43 34.88
CA TRP A 892 -25.25 42.16 35.57
C TRP A 892 -24.12 41.88 36.59
N ILE A 893 -22.87 42.23 36.26
CA ILE A 893 -21.73 42.11 37.19
C ILE A 893 -21.89 43.07 38.37
N LEU A 894 -22.31 44.32 38.12
CA LEU A 894 -22.57 45.30 39.18
C LEU A 894 -23.68 44.83 40.12
N GLU A 895 -24.78 44.31 39.58
CA GLU A 895 -25.84 43.66 40.39
C GLU A 895 -25.30 42.47 41.17
N GLY A 896 -24.45 41.64 40.57
CA GLY A 896 -23.79 40.53 41.25
C GLY A 896 -22.92 40.99 42.43
N ARG A 897 -22.16 42.07 42.27
CA ARG A 897 -21.40 42.70 43.37
C ARG A 897 -22.34 43.15 44.49
N LEU A 898 -23.43 43.83 44.17
CA LEU A 898 -24.43 44.28 45.16
C LEU A 898 -25.06 43.10 45.93
N ILE A 899 -25.28 41.95 45.28
CA ILE A 899 -25.79 40.74 45.91
C ILE A 899 -24.73 40.11 46.84
N ILE A 900 -23.46 40.10 46.43
CA ILE A 900 -22.34 39.50 47.18
C ILE A 900 -21.98 40.34 48.40
N ASP A 901 -21.86 41.67 48.23
CA ASP A 901 -21.37 42.57 49.28
C ASP A 901 -22.40 42.82 50.39
N GLY A 902 -23.62 42.28 50.28
CA GLY A 902 -24.67 42.36 51.31
C GLY A 902 -25.27 43.76 51.53
N ASN A 903 -24.64 44.80 50.98
CA ASN A 903 -24.95 46.23 51.18
C ASN A 903 -26.05 46.78 50.26
N GLY A 904 -26.50 46.02 49.26
CA GLY A 904 -27.58 46.44 48.36
C GLY A 904 -28.98 46.11 48.91
N VAL A 905 -29.87 47.11 48.89
CA VAL A 905 -31.31 46.86 48.72
C VAL A 905 -31.41 45.94 47.52
N TYR A 906 -31.78 44.67 47.74
CA TYR A 906 -32.05 43.74 46.64
C TYR A 906 -32.99 44.48 45.67
N PRO A 907 -32.77 44.42 44.35
CA PRO A 907 -33.66 45.14 43.45
C PRO A 907 -35.11 44.74 43.83
N PRO A 908 -35.98 45.72 44.13
CA PRO A 908 -37.14 45.55 45.02
C PRO A 908 -38.22 44.61 44.47
N HIS A 909 -37.98 43.93 43.35
CA HIS A 909 -38.94 43.12 42.61
C HIS A 909 -38.41 41.70 42.43
N ALA A 910 -39.21 40.69 42.74
CA ALA A 910 -38.81 39.28 42.55
C ALA A 910 -38.38 38.96 41.11
N SER A 911 -38.91 39.69 40.12
CA SER A 911 -38.61 39.54 38.69
C SER A 911 -37.16 39.88 38.32
N THR A 912 -36.50 40.78 39.07
CA THR A 912 -35.10 41.17 38.79
C THR A 912 -34.11 40.11 39.24
N PHE A 913 -34.39 39.39 40.34
CA PHE A 913 -33.55 38.28 40.78
C PHE A 913 -33.65 37.08 39.83
N ASP A 914 -34.87 36.73 39.40
CA ASP A 914 -35.05 35.64 38.44
C ASP A 914 -34.35 35.94 37.11
N ALA A 915 -34.35 37.21 36.67
CA ALA A 915 -33.60 37.63 35.49
C ALA A 915 -32.08 37.49 35.70
N TRP A 916 -31.56 37.91 36.88
CA TRP A 916 -30.16 37.74 37.25
C TRP A 916 -29.74 36.26 37.30
N GLN A 917 -30.56 35.40 37.91
CA GLN A 917 -30.34 33.95 38.02
C GLN A 917 -30.34 33.28 36.64
N ARG A 918 -31.26 33.64 35.74
CA ARG A 918 -31.27 33.10 34.38
C ARG A 918 -30.02 33.50 33.61
N GLN A 919 -29.54 34.74 33.78
CA GLN A 919 -28.30 35.19 33.15
C GLN A 919 -27.08 34.49 33.74
N LEU A 920 -27.03 34.27 35.06
CA LEU A 920 -25.99 33.50 35.74
C LEU A 920 -25.81 32.11 35.12
N VAL A 921 -26.91 31.35 35.03
CA VAL A 921 -26.91 30.02 34.42
C VAL A 921 -26.45 30.09 32.97
N ALA A 922 -26.90 31.10 32.23
CA ALA A 922 -26.55 31.24 30.82
C ALA A 922 -25.07 31.60 30.59
N GLU A 923 -24.48 32.48 31.41
CA GLU A 923 -23.05 32.83 31.34
C GLU A 923 -22.18 31.61 31.66
N LEU A 924 -22.51 30.87 32.73
CA LEU A 924 -21.77 29.66 33.10
C LEU A 924 -21.85 28.59 32.02
N LYS A 925 -23.04 28.35 31.44
CA LYS A 925 -23.21 27.46 30.29
C LYS A 925 -22.37 27.90 29.09
N LEU A 926 -22.34 29.20 28.77
CA LEU A 926 -21.56 29.75 27.67
C LEU A 926 -20.05 29.49 27.84
N LEU A 927 -19.51 29.76 29.03
CA LEU A 927 -18.10 29.56 29.33
C LEU A 927 -17.73 28.07 29.28
N VAL A 928 -18.55 27.19 29.86
CA VAL A 928 -18.32 25.74 29.84
C VAL A 928 -18.42 25.17 28.42
N VAL A 929 -19.37 25.64 27.61
CA VAL A 929 -19.50 25.23 26.21
C VAL A 929 -18.29 25.66 25.38
N ALA A 930 -17.72 26.84 25.63
CA ALA A 930 -16.48 27.28 24.98
C ALA A 930 -15.28 26.39 25.36
N ILE A 931 -15.11 26.08 26.65
CA ILE A 931 -14.10 25.15 27.17
C ILE A 931 -14.26 23.78 26.50
N ARG A 932 -15.47 23.22 26.48
CA ARG A 932 -15.76 21.94 25.82
C ARG A 932 -15.39 21.94 24.35
N PHE A 933 -15.72 23.01 23.63
CA PHE A 933 -15.43 23.09 22.20
C PHE A 933 -13.91 23.16 21.94
N SER A 934 -13.16 23.89 22.77
CA SER A 934 -11.69 23.92 22.68
C SER A 934 -11.06 22.54 22.93
N ALA A 935 -11.60 21.77 23.87
CA ALA A 935 -11.20 20.38 24.10
C ALA A 935 -11.43 19.50 22.87
N TRP A 936 -12.57 19.63 22.19
CA TRP A 936 -12.83 18.90 20.95
C TRP A 936 -11.90 19.33 19.81
N CYS A 937 -11.58 20.63 19.68
CA CYS A 937 -10.64 21.11 18.67
C CYS A 937 -9.22 20.56 18.89
N ALA A 938 -8.82 20.43 20.16
CA ALA A 938 -7.56 19.81 20.54
C ALA A 938 -7.50 18.32 20.19
N LEU A 939 -8.59 17.56 20.39
CA LEU A 939 -8.67 16.14 20.01
C LEU A 939 -8.80 15.91 18.50
N ALA A 940 -9.54 16.77 17.80
CA ALA A 940 -9.83 16.59 16.37
C ALA A 940 -8.58 16.74 15.49
N ALA A 941 -7.59 17.54 15.89
CA ALA A 941 -6.38 17.75 15.11
C ALA A 941 -5.48 16.50 14.98
N PRO A 942 -5.00 15.87 16.07
CA PRO A 942 -4.21 14.64 15.96
C PRO A 942 -5.00 13.51 15.30
N LEU A 943 -6.32 13.48 15.47
CA LEU A 943 -7.17 12.53 14.76
C LEU A 943 -7.19 12.81 13.24
N ALA A 944 -7.38 14.06 12.83
CA ALA A 944 -7.33 14.47 11.42
C ALA A 944 -5.97 14.17 10.80
N VAL A 945 -4.87 14.34 11.57
CA VAL A 945 -3.52 13.94 11.15
C VAL A 945 -3.44 12.45 10.93
N LEU A 946 -3.86 11.61 11.88
CA LEU A 946 -3.85 10.16 11.73
C LEU A 946 -4.69 9.68 10.54
N LEU A 947 -5.86 10.30 10.30
CA LEU A 947 -6.69 10.02 9.12
C LEU A 947 -6.05 10.52 7.82
N ALA A 948 -5.39 11.68 7.83
CA ALA A 948 -4.67 12.19 6.67
C ALA A 948 -3.49 11.28 6.31
N MET A 949 -2.83 10.68 7.31
CA MET A 949 -1.77 9.70 7.10
C MET A 949 -2.25 8.41 6.43
N THR A 950 -3.52 8.02 6.59
CA THR A 950 -4.04 6.85 5.85
C THR A 950 -4.31 7.17 4.38
N ALA A 951 -4.70 8.41 4.07
CA ALA A 951 -4.92 8.90 2.71
C ALA A 951 -3.61 9.26 1.99
N TYR A 952 -2.64 9.79 2.72
CA TYR A 952 -1.34 10.24 2.22
C TYR A 952 -0.28 10.13 3.32
N PRO A 953 0.41 8.99 3.42
CA PRO A 953 1.29 8.80 4.55
C PRO A 953 2.57 9.65 4.37
N PRO A 954 2.92 10.50 5.33
CA PRO A 954 4.00 11.47 5.21
C PRO A 954 5.36 10.80 5.32
N ILE A 955 6.41 11.52 4.91
CA ILE A 955 7.81 11.10 5.03
C ILE A 955 8.16 10.74 6.49
N TYR A 956 7.76 11.59 7.44
CA TYR A 956 8.01 11.39 8.88
C TYR A 956 6.88 10.62 9.57
N GLU A 957 6.41 9.54 8.95
CA GLU A 957 5.25 8.77 9.44
C GLU A 957 5.38 8.33 10.90
N ARG A 958 6.52 7.74 11.29
CA ARG A 958 6.70 7.25 12.66
C ARG A 958 6.59 8.38 13.69
N TRP A 959 7.26 9.50 13.42
CA TRP A 959 7.29 10.62 14.34
C TRP A 959 5.93 11.33 14.42
N LEU A 960 5.29 11.61 13.27
CA LEU A 960 3.95 12.19 13.23
C LEU A 960 2.91 11.29 13.90
N ARG A 961 3.02 9.97 13.73
CA ARG A 961 2.15 9.01 14.43
C ARG A 961 2.36 9.06 15.93
N THR A 962 3.61 8.99 16.41
CA THR A 962 3.93 9.06 17.85
C THR A 962 3.50 10.39 18.46
N MET A 963 3.76 11.52 17.79
CA MET A 963 3.32 12.84 18.23
C MET A 963 1.79 12.95 18.27
N SER A 964 1.09 12.47 17.25
CA SER A 964 -0.38 12.49 17.20
C SER A 964 -0.99 11.63 18.32
N ILE A 965 -0.47 10.42 18.53
CA ILE A 965 -0.92 9.53 19.61
C ILE A 965 -0.62 10.16 20.98
N GLY A 966 0.59 10.65 21.19
CA GLY A 966 1.00 11.32 22.44
C GLY A 966 0.13 12.55 22.74
N LEU A 967 -0.13 13.39 21.74
CA LEU A 967 -0.97 14.58 21.87
C LEU A 967 -2.44 14.22 22.09
N LEU A 968 -2.93 13.14 21.49
CA LEU A 968 -4.29 12.64 21.72
C LEU A 968 -4.45 12.13 23.16
N LEU A 969 -3.48 11.37 23.68
CA LEU A 969 -3.46 10.92 25.07
C LEU A 969 -3.34 12.08 26.06
N ALA A 970 -2.48 13.07 25.77
CA ALA A 970 -2.33 14.28 26.59
C ALA A 970 -3.62 15.12 26.59
N SER A 971 -4.22 15.33 25.41
CA SER A 971 -5.51 16.02 25.28
C SER A 971 -6.57 15.31 26.10
N PHE A 972 -6.62 13.99 26.02
CA PHE A 972 -7.54 13.17 26.78
C PHE A 972 -7.36 13.36 28.31
N ALA A 973 -6.13 13.23 28.82
CA ALA A 973 -5.85 13.42 30.24
C ALA A 973 -6.24 14.82 30.74
N ILE A 974 -5.92 15.86 29.96
CA ILE A 974 -6.29 17.25 30.29
C ILE A 974 -7.81 17.43 30.31
N ILE A 975 -8.54 16.80 29.39
CA ILE A 975 -10.01 16.85 29.36
C ILE A 975 -10.59 16.17 30.59
N VAL A 976 -10.08 15.01 31.00
CA VAL A 976 -10.52 14.34 32.24
C VAL A 976 -10.28 15.23 33.45
N VAL A 977 -9.09 15.84 33.56
CA VAL A 977 -8.80 16.81 34.63
C VAL A 977 -9.75 18.01 34.58
N ALA A 978 -10.05 18.53 33.39
CA ALA A 978 -10.99 19.63 33.22
C ALA A 978 -12.40 19.25 33.66
N VAL A 979 -12.90 18.06 33.28
CA VAL A 979 -14.21 17.56 33.71
C VAL A 979 -14.26 17.41 35.23
N LEU A 980 -13.26 16.76 35.84
CA LEU A 980 -13.18 16.60 37.29
C LEU A 980 -13.11 17.94 38.02
N ARG A 981 -12.41 18.93 37.46
CA ARG A 981 -12.36 20.29 38.03
C ARG A 981 -13.69 21.02 37.90
N LEU A 982 -14.40 20.87 36.78
CA LEU A 982 -15.73 21.48 36.59
C LEU A 982 -16.78 20.83 37.49
N GLU A 983 -16.67 19.54 37.75
CA GLU A 983 -17.56 18.81 38.65
C GLU A 983 -17.29 19.14 40.12
N LYS A 984 -16.02 19.27 40.52
CA LYS A 984 -15.62 19.68 41.88
C LYS A 984 -15.75 21.19 42.15
N ASP A 985 -16.13 21.97 41.14
CA ASP A 985 -16.30 23.41 41.31
C ASP A 985 -17.51 23.68 42.22
N PRO A 986 -17.35 24.51 43.27
CA PRO A 986 -18.37 24.68 44.32
C PRO A 986 -19.68 25.26 43.80
N MET A 987 -19.66 25.89 42.63
CA MET A 987 -20.84 26.46 42.01
C MET A 987 -21.35 25.60 40.87
N LEU A 988 -20.51 25.27 39.89
CA LEU A 988 -20.92 24.48 38.72
C LEU A 988 -21.33 23.05 39.07
N GLY A 989 -20.64 22.41 40.02
CA GLY A 989 -20.99 21.09 40.52
C GLY A 989 -22.40 21.10 41.09
N ALA A 990 -22.61 21.91 42.14
CA ALA A 990 -23.90 22.03 42.81
C ALA A 990 -25.05 22.40 41.86
N MET A 991 -24.81 23.32 40.90
CA MET A 991 -25.85 23.80 39.98
C MET A 991 -26.44 22.74 39.05
N PHE A 992 -25.65 21.74 38.67
CA PHE A 992 -26.01 20.84 37.56
C PHE A 992 -25.99 19.36 37.94
N THR A 993 -25.34 18.97 39.04
CA THR A 993 -25.34 17.59 39.55
C THR A 993 -26.41 17.37 40.64
N ARG A 994 -26.85 16.11 40.82
CA ARG A 994 -27.93 15.74 41.76
C ARG A 994 -27.47 15.66 43.22
N HIS A 995 -26.19 15.38 43.44
CA HIS A 995 -25.57 15.23 44.76
C HIS A 995 -24.32 16.11 44.76
N GLY A 996 -24.38 17.23 45.49
CA GLY A 996 -23.35 18.28 45.45
C GLY A 996 -21.96 17.82 45.87
N ASP A 997 -21.85 16.72 46.61
CA ASP A 997 -20.59 16.28 47.23
C ASP A 997 -20.16 14.83 46.88
N ASP A 998 -21.08 13.94 46.50
CA ASP A 998 -20.77 12.52 46.22
C ASP A 998 -20.47 12.26 44.74
N LEU A 999 -19.29 12.72 44.32
CA LEU A 999 -18.78 12.44 42.97
C LEU A 999 -18.17 11.04 42.89
N SER A 1000 -18.96 10.05 42.43
CA SER A 1000 -18.35 8.80 41.95
C SER A 1000 -17.67 9.05 40.60
N PHE A 1001 -16.40 8.70 40.48
CA PHE A 1001 -15.65 8.62 39.21
C PHE A 1001 -16.46 7.90 38.10
N GLY A 1002 -17.32 6.95 38.49
CA GLY A 1002 -18.23 6.23 37.59
C GLY A 1002 -19.29 7.11 36.89
N GLY A 1003 -19.71 8.22 37.49
CA GLY A 1003 -20.64 9.18 36.87
C GLY A 1003 -20.00 9.96 35.72
N ALA A 1004 -18.81 10.52 35.97
CA ALA A 1004 -17.99 11.18 34.93
C ALA A 1004 -17.63 10.20 33.81
N LEU A 1005 -17.26 8.96 34.18
CA LEU A 1005 -16.94 7.90 33.22
C LEU A 1005 -18.16 7.55 32.36
N ARG A 1006 -19.35 7.36 32.93
CA ARG A 1006 -20.60 7.11 32.18
C ARG A 1006 -20.94 8.24 31.22
N ALA A 1007 -20.74 9.50 31.62
CA ALA A 1007 -21.02 10.66 30.77
C ALA A 1007 -20.05 10.79 29.59
N LEU A 1008 -18.81 10.33 29.76
CA LEU A 1008 -17.79 10.32 28.71
C LEU A 1008 -17.77 8.99 27.93
N TRP A 1009 -18.38 7.91 28.44
CA TRP A 1009 -18.32 6.56 27.86
C TRP A 1009 -18.81 6.47 26.40
N PRO A 1010 -19.96 7.06 26.00
CA PRO A 1010 -20.37 7.04 24.60
C PRO A 1010 -19.36 7.75 23.69
N LYS A 1011 -18.71 8.81 24.20
CA LYS A 1011 -17.67 9.55 23.49
C LYS A 1011 -16.38 8.73 23.43
N PHE A 1012 -16.06 7.95 24.46
CA PHE A 1012 -14.94 7.00 24.47
C PHE A 1012 -15.15 5.83 23.53
N LEU A 1013 -16.37 5.28 23.47
CA LEU A 1013 -16.71 4.24 22.51
C LEU A 1013 -16.62 4.78 21.08
N ALA A 1014 -17.11 5.98 20.81
CA ALA A 1014 -16.99 6.60 19.50
C ALA A 1014 -15.51 6.88 19.13
N MET A 1015 -14.74 7.47 20.05
CA MET A 1015 -13.32 7.76 19.81
C MET A 1015 -12.49 6.48 19.72
N GLY A 1016 -12.78 5.49 20.56
CA GLY A 1016 -12.18 4.16 20.55
C GLY A 1016 -12.53 3.40 19.27
N ALA A 1017 -13.76 3.46 18.79
CA ALA A 1017 -14.16 2.86 17.50
C ALA A 1017 -13.45 3.50 16.30
N VAL A 1018 -13.07 4.79 16.40
CA VAL A 1018 -12.27 5.47 15.37
C VAL A 1018 -10.78 5.20 15.53
N LEU A 1019 -10.28 5.07 16.77
CA LEU A 1019 -8.86 4.82 17.06
C LEU A 1019 -8.46 3.35 16.88
N LEU A 1020 -9.36 2.41 17.16
CA LEU A 1020 -9.06 0.98 17.09
C LEU A 1020 -8.60 0.57 15.68
N PRO A 1021 -9.25 1.01 14.57
CA PRO A 1021 -8.76 0.74 13.22
C PRO A 1021 -7.43 1.46 12.88
N LEU A 1022 -7.15 2.60 13.52
CA LEU A 1022 -5.96 3.42 13.25
C LEU A 1022 -4.72 2.94 14.02
N VAL A 1023 -4.91 2.48 15.26
CA VAL A 1023 -3.84 2.08 16.18
C VAL A 1023 -3.60 0.57 16.12
N LEU A 1024 -4.66 -0.21 15.90
CA LEU A 1024 -4.64 -1.67 15.83
C LEU A 1024 -5.34 -2.14 14.54
N PRO A 1025 -4.77 -1.86 13.35
CA PRO A 1025 -5.34 -2.28 12.08
C PRO A 1025 -5.59 -3.79 12.04
N ASP A 1026 -4.75 -4.58 12.73
CA ASP A 1026 -4.88 -6.03 12.84
C ASP A 1026 -6.08 -6.49 13.67
N VAL A 1027 -6.50 -5.68 14.66
CA VAL A 1027 -7.72 -5.96 15.44
C VAL A 1027 -8.96 -5.67 14.61
N TRP A 1028 -8.92 -4.65 13.76
CA TRP A 1028 -10.03 -4.37 12.85
C TRP A 1028 -10.14 -5.41 11.73
N THR A 1029 -9.03 -5.85 11.15
CA THR A 1029 -9.06 -6.97 10.20
C THR A 1029 -9.54 -8.24 10.87
N ALA A 1030 -9.13 -8.52 12.12
CA ALA A 1030 -9.66 -9.62 12.92
C ALA A 1030 -11.16 -9.50 13.20
N LEU A 1031 -11.66 -8.30 13.53
CA LEU A 1031 -13.09 -8.08 13.76
C LEU A 1031 -13.88 -8.23 12.45
N HIS A 1032 -13.35 -7.73 11.34
CA HIS A 1032 -13.97 -7.83 10.03
C HIS A 1032 -13.96 -9.27 9.50
N THR A 1033 -12.90 -10.04 9.71
CA THR A 1033 -12.87 -11.46 9.39
C THR A 1033 -13.77 -12.26 10.32
N LEU A 1034 -13.91 -11.88 11.59
CA LEU A 1034 -14.88 -12.48 12.51
C LEU A 1034 -16.32 -12.22 12.06
N VAL A 1035 -16.66 -10.98 11.68
CA VAL A 1035 -17.96 -10.63 11.10
C VAL A 1035 -18.20 -11.36 9.78
N ARG A 1036 -17.19 -11.49 8.91
CA ARG A 1036 -17.29 -12.32 7.70
C ARG A 1036 -17.48 -13.80 8.02
N SER A 1037 -16.81 -14.34 9.03
CA SER A 1037 -16.94 -15.74 9.43
C SER A 1037 -18.31 -16.04 10.03
N ILE A 1038 -18.89 -15.07 10.76
CA ILE A 1038 -20.26 -15.14 11.28
C ILE A 1038 -21.26 -15.06 10.12
N ASN A 1039 -21.03 -14.17 9.15
CA ASN A 1039 -21.86 -14.06 7.96
C ASN A 1039 -21.69 -15.23 6.96
N SER A 1040 -20.64 -16.03 7.05
CA SER A 1040 -20.49 -17.27 6.27
C SER A 1040 -21.06 -18.51 6.99
N LEU A 1041 -21.50 -18.35 8.23
CA LEU A 1041 -22.15 -19.41 9.04
C LEU A 1041 -23.69 -19.36 8.98
N GLY A 1042 -24.27 -18.33 8.35
CA GLY A 1042 -25.68 -18.25 7.98
C GLY A 1042 -25.83 -18.27 6.48
#